data_AF-A0A1I8MNX3-F1
#
_entry.id   AF-A0A1I8MNX3-F1
#
_cell.length_a   1.000
_cell.length_b   1.000
_cell.length_c   1.000
_cell.angle_alpha   90.00
_cell.angle_beta   90.00
_cell.angle_gamma   90.00
#
_symmetry.space_group_name_H-M   'P 1'
#
loop_
_entity.id
_entity.type
_entity.pdbx_description
1 polymer ?
#
loop_
_entity_poly.entity_id
_entity_poly.type
_entity_poly.pdbx_seq_one_letter_code
_entity_poly.pdbx_strand_id
1 'polypeptide(L)'
;MSGENNEYTKEIAASSIRSGLAELELKTSQVLQRLENVKAVPVETPPDGAPSEALENLTLEERTAAQQQQQQNSANSTTTPTRVAQQLHGIRKPPSEILKSLELLISYSDSDEDPEFPLPALDDVSHLALISHSIVAYLSHLDAKQLVRVTRSIAGDTTHWLGTLFRFMDPSSSFHNDNADAILRVVRLAIVARCPGYLEGGIPALAHPCLYISENTTPMRLQYACRQLGIPLDAIRLIPGNTTFGTMDLSVLQRQIQIDLQSNRTPLLVIADVGASLCGYVDNIMRMHEICKANNLWLHATGHGLAALVCSQGPGVISSLVDSITLSLGSWLGIPSLPIVLLHRQLNNSALNAFDQDPILSRRLNSLALWTSLQALGRDAIAERIHVAFQTCSILFEMVSECEGIKVVSRPPGAQSGKTLSDVINKPLDVNLLFETAAPVVVFQFDGSVTVTASSPSDNNTSHGSDEIKPLEKVSNPSYFDRLNSWLGQILQRDCPNFDFEIIEHATHGTCIRYCPLELSLGEQPPTAKNLESLAQSLETHVDILRATIKHKATFMYLVEKSDVLRFVNLPDWAGMGGVRFVPDGWESLLTDQAKTELNKLNADLVESLKATDNAFSLGEGPDGLICVRFGMVTHETDVDELLDLVVSVGRNVQENSRVLDTMSEIVKRGIEAATADLQRESEEKLWQEGILRHVPVVGRVFNWWSPPPKETGIKGRSLNLTQGVVESTENIYKYHMQISATHNQLPANKSPPTPMVQTPLIDPADKVPPVFPTSSNNSPTSQKSQSGDEASNSPTKTATAAAATTGNADPGHNRNVSQSSAASSVPELVAINNSAINGSETTVTTTTTNENSKS
;
A
#
# COMPACT_ATOMS: atom_id res chain seq x y z
N MET A 1 82.72 -39.61 13.81
CA MET A 1 81.94 -40.03 12.63
C MET A 1 80.99 -38.90 12.27
N SER A 2 80.67 -38.74 11.00
CA SER A 2 79.76 -37.70 10.49
C SER A 2 78.29 -38.02 10.80
N GLY A 3 77.50 -36.96 10.93
CA GLY A 3 76.04 -36.95 10.88
C GLY A 3 75.65 -35.62 10.24
N GLU A 4 74.81 -35.66 9.21
CA GLU A 4 74.66 -34.55 8.26
C GLU A 4 73.57 -33.54 8.67
N ASN A 5 73.58 -32.39 7.99
CA ASN A 5 72.62 -31.31 8.17
C ASN A 5 71.19 -31.80 7.87
N ASN A 6 70.21 -31.22 8.57
CA ASN A 6 68.93 -30.93 7.92
C ASN A 6 68.37 -29.61 8.46
N GLU A 7 68.46 -28.56 7.65
CA GLU A 7 67.79 -27.29 7.95
C GLU A 7 66.29 -27.47 7.76
N TYR A 8 65.54 -27.47 8.87
CA TYR A 8 64.11 -27.18 8.82
C TYR A 8 63.86 -25.77 9.33
N THR A 9 63.82 -24.84 8.38
CA THR A 9 63.25 -23.50 8.55
C THR A 9 61.86 -23.63 9.17
N LYS A 10 61.70 -23.14 10.40
CA LYS A 10 60.37 -22.91 10.98
C LYS A 10 59.77 -21.66 10.33
N GLU A 11 59.26 -21.84 9.12
CA GLU A 11 58.30 -20.94 8.51
C GLU A 11 57.04 -20.96 9.38
N ILE A 12 56.91 -19.96 10.26
CA ILE A 12 55.76 -19.85 11.15
C ILE A 12 54.56 -19.45 10.30
N ALA A 13 53.67 -20.41 10.04
CA ALA A 13 52.49 -20.22 9.22
C ALA A 13 51.59 -19.10 9.77
N ALA A 14 51.66 -17.92 9.14
CA ALA A 14 50.88 -16.74 9.47
C ALA A 14 49.36 -16.91 9.23
N SER A 15 48.92 -18.07 8.73
CA SER A 15 47.54 -18.43 8.45
C SER A 15 46.76 -19.02 9.64
N SER A 16 47.43 -19.34 10.75
CA SER A 16 46.82 -20.13 11.85
C SER A 16 46.11 -19.29 12.93
N ILE A 17 46.07 -17.95 12.80
CA ILE A 17 45.25 -17.07 13.65
C ILE A 17 44.21 -16.35 12.78
N ARG A 18 43.16 -17.07 12.36
CA ARG A 18 41.88 -16.40 12.06
C ARG A 18 41.38 -15.82 13.37
N SER A 19 41.14 -14.51 13.40
CA SER A 19 40.51 -13.87 14.56
C SER A 19 39.14 -14.51 14.81
N GLY A 20 38.79 -14.76 16.08
CA GLY A 20 37.43 -15.19 16.43
C GLY A 20 36.35 -14.19 15.97
N LEU A 21 36.74 -12.93 15.76
CA LEU A 21 35.91 -11.90 15.14
C LEU A 21 35.55 -12.24 13.68
N ALA A 22 36.53 -12.74 12.90
CA ALA A 22 36.35 -13.10 11.49
C ALA A 22 35.61 -14.43 11.31
N GLU A 23 35.67 -15.33 12.30
CA GLU A 23 34.81 -16.53 12.32
C GLU A 23 33.37 -16.20 12.74
N LEU A 24 33.17 -15.24 13.64
CA LEU A 24 31.86 -14.71 14.01
C LEU A 24 31.22 -13.98 12.84
N GLU A 25 31.96 -13.05 12.21
CA GLU A 25 31.62 -12.37 10.95
C GLU A 25 31.15 -13.37 9.89
N LEU A 26 32.00 -14.31 9.47
CA LEU A 26 31.68 -15.29 8.44
C LEU A 26 30.40 -16.09 8.74
N LYS A 27 30.17 -16.49 10.00
CA LYS A 27 28.97 -17.23 10.40
C LYS A 27 27.73 -16.35 10.49
N THR A 28 27.87 -15.09 10.91
CA THR A 28 26.76 -14.13 10.94
C THR A 28 26.34 -13.77 9.52
N SER A 29 27.29 -13.51 8.60
CA SER A 29 26.99 -13.28 7.18
C SER A 29 26.31 -14.48 6.54
N GLN A 30 26.78 -15.71 6.81
CA GLN A 30 26.15 -16.93 6.31
C GLN A 30 24.73 -17.20 6.86
N VAL A 31 24.28 -16.46 7.87
CA VAL A 31 22.89 -16.49 8.38
C VAL A 31 22.08 -15.30 7.84
N LEU A 32 22.65 -14.09 7.79
CA LEU A 32 22.00 -12.92 7.20
C LEU A 32 21.67 -13.15 5.72
N GLN A 33 22.62 -13.67 4.93
CA GLN A 33 22.44 -14.05 3.52
C GLN A 33 21.41 -15.19 3.27
N ARG A 34 20.81 -15.76 4.32
CA ARG A 34 19.68 -16.72 4.22
C ARG A 34 18.34 -16.14 4.66
N LEU A 35 18.37 -14.98 5.32
CA LEU A 35 17.20 -14.23 5.75
C LEU A 35 16.93 -13.03 4.83
N GLU A 36 17.93 -12.60 4.06
CA GLU A 36 17.84 -11.67 2.94
C GLU A 36 17.14 -12.29 1.74
N ASN A 37 16.22 -11.55 1.11
CA ASN A 37 15.40 -12.04 0.00
C ASN A 37 16.17 -11.99 -1.35
N VAL A 38 17.06 -12.96 -1.57
CA VAL A 38 17.97 -13.00 -2.75
C VAL A 38 17.22 -13.32 -4.06
N LYS A 39 16.83 -12.28 -4.81
CA LYS A 39 16.30 -12.39 -6.17
C LYS A 39 17.27 -11.91 -7.27
N ALA A 40 18.58 -12.15 -7.07
CA ALA A 40 19.61 -11.91 -8.08
C ALA A 40 20.80 -12.89 -7.94
N VAL A 41 21.48 -13.16 -9.06
CA VAL A 41 22.65 -14.06 -9.27
C VAL A 41 22.32 -15.56 -9.42
N PRO A 42 22.73 -16.21 -10.55
CA PRO A 42 22.64 -17.67 -10.71
C PRO A 42 23.71 -18.41 -9.89
N VAL A 43 23.34 -19.51 -9.24
CA VAL A 43 24.27 -20.39 -8.53
C VAL A 43 25.03 -21.28 -9.50
N GLU A 44 26.36 -21.39 -9.34
CA GLU A 44 27.19 -22.33 -10.11
C GLU A 44 26.84 -23.79 -9.77
N THR A 45 26.61 -24.61 -10.79
CA THR A 45 26.30 -26.04 -10.63
C THR A 45 27.54 -26.83 -10.21
N PRO A 46 27.51 -27.58 -9.09
CA PRO A 46 28.56 -28.56 -8.80
C PRO A 46 28.52 -29.72 -9.82
N PRO A 47 29.65 -30.42 -10.06
CA PRO A 47 29.75 -31.42 -11.12
C PRO A 47 28.98 -32.72 -10.82
N ASP A 48 28.38 -33.30 -11.86
CA ASP A 48 27.72 -34.62 -11.84
C ASP A 48 28.66 -35.75 -11.35
N GLY A 49 28.15 -36.70 -10.55
CA GLY A 49 28.95 -37.91 -10.25
C GLY A 49 28.58 -38.86 -9.11
N ALA A 50 27.32 -39.01 -8.65
CA ALA A 50 26.93 -40.12 -7.76
C ALA A 50 25.42 -40.47 -7.88
N PRO A 51 25.02 -41.75 -7.70
CA PRO A 51 23.66 -42.21 -8.04
C PRO A 51 22.60 -41.99 -6.94
N SER A 52 21.34 -41.95 -7.37
CA SER A 52 20.15 -41.81 -6.51
C SER A 52 19.60 -43.17 -6.06
N GLU A 53 19.87 -43.56 -4.80
CA GLU A 53 19.18 -44.67 -4.10
C GLU A 53 18.86 -44.29 -2.64
N ALA A 54 17.85 -43.44 -2.42
CA ALA A 54 17.42 -43.06 -1.07
C ALA A 54 15.95 -42.57 -0.94
N LEU A 55 15.08 -42.82 -1.94
CA LEU A 55 13.75 -42.17 -2.02
C LEU A 55 12.57 -43.15 -2.21
N GLU A 56 12.62 -44.31 -1.56
CA GLU A 56 11.44 -45.17 -1.39
C GLU A 56 11.60 -46.06 -0.14
N ASN A 57 10.96 -45.66 0.98
CA ASN A 57 10.55 -46.51 2.14
C ASN A 57 9.99 -45.64 3.29
N LEU A 58 8.80 -45.07 3.10
CA LEU A 58 7.95 -44.61 4.22
C LEU A 58 6.83 -45.64 4.40
N THR A 59 6.73 -46.24 5.58
CA THR A 59 5.78 -47.34 5.83
C THR A 59 4.36 -46.83 6.04
N LEU A 60 3.37 -47.66 5.70
CA LEU A 60 1.94 -47.34 5.80
C LEU A 60 1.43 -47.04 7.22
N GLU A 61 2.23 -47.35 8.25
CA GLU A 61 1.86 -47.17 9.66
C GLU A 61 1.89 -45.68 10.07
N GLU A 62 2.83 -44.88 9.58
CA GLU A 62 2.96 -43.45 9.96
C GLU A 62 1.79 -42.61 9.45
N ARG A 63 1.29 -42.88 8.24
CA ARG A 63 0.09 -42.22 7.69
C ARG A 63 -1.17 -42.50 8.52
N THR A 64 -1.23 -43.65 9.19
CA THR A 64 -2.38 -44.05 10.02
C THR A 64 -2.37 -43.34 11.38
N ALA A 65 -1.18 -43.06 11.93
CA ALA A 65 -1.03 -42.30 13.18
C ALA A 65 -1.45 -40.83 13.02
N ALA A 66 -1.09 -40.19 11.90
CA ALA A 66 -1.38 -38.77 11.65
C ALA A 66 -2.89 -38.46 11.63
N GLN A 67 -3.70 -39.31 10.99
CA GLN A 67 -5.14 -39.08 10.85
C GLN A 67 -5.92 -39.24 12.17
N GLN A 68 -5.45 -40.07 13.12
CA GLN A 68 -6.13 -40.26 14.40
C GLN A 68 -5.94 -39.08 15.38
N GLN A 69 -4.88 -38.29 15.23
CA GLN A 69 -4.63 -37.14 16.12
C GLN A 69 -5.45 -35.88 15.75
N GLN A 70 -5.88 -35.74 14.49
CA GLN A 70 -6.65 -34.56 14.06
C GLN A 70 -8.12 -34.57 14.55
N GLN A 71 -8.73 -35.73 14.81
CA GLN A 71 -10.15 -35.81 15.21
C GLN A 71 -10.44 -35.65 16.72
N GLN A 72 -9.43 -35.52 17.59
CA GLN A 72 -9.64 -35.43 19.05
C GLN A 72 -9.50 -34.02 19.66
N ASN A 73 -9.05 -32.99 18.92
CA ASN A 73 -8.82 -31.65 19.48
C ASN A 73 -10.03 -30.68 19.41
N SER A 74 -11.15 -31.08 18.82
CA SER A 74 -12.32 -30.21 18.59
C SER A 74 -13.33 -30.13 19.76
N ALA A 75 -13.07 -30.78 20.90
CA ALA A 75 -13.95 -30.73 22.07
C ALA A 75 -13.20 -30.80 23.41
N ASN A 76 -12.82 -29.64 23.97
CA ASN A 76 -12.89 -29.33 25.42
C ASN A 76 -12.31 -27.93 25.72
N SER A 77 -13.19 -26.93 25.86
CA SER A 77 -12.85 -25.55 26.21
C SER A 77 -12.75 -25.33 27.73
N THR A 78 -11.69 -25.86 28.37
CA THR A 78 -11.38 -25.53 29.77
C THR A 78 -9.88 -25.37 29.99
N THR A 79 -9.46 -24.14 30.27
CA THR A 79 -8.04 -23.78 30.45
C THR A 79 -7.46 -24.37 31.74
N THR A 80 -6.39 -25.15 31.62
CA THR A 80 -5.57 -25.62 32.74
C THR A 80 -4.09 -25.38 32.44
N PRO A 81 -3.27 -24.96 33.44
CA PRO A 81 -1.88 -24.54 33.21
C PRO A 81 -0.95 -25.70 32.77
N THR A 82 -1.40 -26.94 32.91
CA THR A 82 -0.63 -28.17 32.66
C THR A 82 -0.19 -28.31 31.19
N ARG A 83 -1.01 -27.85 30.22
CA ARG A 83 -0.67 -27.95 28.78
C ARG A 83 0.54 -27.08 28.40
N VAL A 84 0.65 -25.88 28.96
CA VAL A 84 1.78 -24.96 28.74
C VAL A 84 3.07 -25.54 29.33
N ALA A 85 2.98 -26.15 30.53
CA ALA A 85 4.13 -26.81 31.16
C ALA A 85 4.68 -27.98 30.31
N GLN A 86 3.84 -28.71 29.59
CA GLN A 86 4.29 -29.82 28.72
C GLN A 86 5.01 -29.33 27.46
N GLN A 87 4.59 -28.21 26.85
CA GLN A 87 5.28 -27.63 25.68
C GLN A 87 6.71 -27.17 25.99
N LEU A 88 6.98 -26.76 27.24
CA LEU A 88 8.32 -26.34 27.70
C LEU A 88 9.31 -27.51 27.89
N HIS A 89 8.86 -28.76 27.91
CA HIS A 89 9.70 -29.95 28.06
C HIS A 89 10.10 -30.57 26.71
N GLY A 90 10.39 -29.73 25.71
CA GLY A 90 10.77 -30.15 24.37
C GLY A 90 12.07 -30.96 24.32
N ILE A 91 12.13 -31.92 23.39
CA ILE A 91 13.36 -32.63 23.02
C ILE A 91 14.41 -31.62 22.54
N ARG A 92 15.70 -31.88 22.83
CA ARG A 92 16.82 -31.01 22.40
C ARG A 92 16.86 -30.90 20.88
N LYS A 93 16.32 -29.80 20.34
CA LYS A 93 16.48 -29.40 18.94
C LYS A 93 17.95 -29.08 18.62
N PRO A 94 18.50 -29.47 17.46
CA PRO A 94 19.79 -28.95 16.98
C PRO A 94 19.64 -27.48 16.54
N PRO A 95 20.72 -26.67 16.53
CA PRO A 95 20.64 -25.26 16.14
C PRO A 95 20.05 -25.00 14.75
N SER A 96 20.25 -25.92 13.79
CA SER A 96 19.66 -25.85 12.45
C SER A 96 18.13 -25.97 12.44
N GLU A 97 17.55 -26.77 13.34
CA GLU A 97 16.09 -26.86 13.47
C GLU A 97 15.53 -25.61 14.17
N ILE A 98 16.30 -25.00 15.08
CA ILE A 98 15.92 -23.73 15.72
C ILE A 98 15.97 -22.58 14.71
N LEU A 99 17.02 -22.49 13.90
CA LEU A 99 17.12 -21.51 12.81
C LEU A 99 15.99 -21.71 11.79
N LYS A 100 15.71 -22.94 11.35
CA LYS A 100 14.55 -23.22 10.49
C LYS A 100 13.20 -22.90 11.13
N SER A 101 13.09 -23.01 12.46
CA SER A 101 11.91 -22.57 13.21
C SER A 101 11.78 -21.04 13.27
N LEU A 102 12.87 -20.29 13.15
CA LEU A 102 12.88 -18.83 13.06
C LEU A 102 12.63 -18.35 11.62
N GLU A 103 13.24 -19.00 10.63
CA GLU A 103 12.94 -18.79 9.20
C GLU A 103 11.43 -18.90 8.93
N LEU A 104 10.79 -19.96 9.43
CA LEU A 104 9.34 -20.19 9.32
C LEU A 104 8.45 -19.25 10.17
N LEU A 105 9.04 -18.49 11.11
CA LEU A 105 8.35 -17.40 11.82
C LEU A 105 8.51 -16.03 11.15
N ILE A 106 9.39 -15.94 10.14
CA ILE A 106 9.69 -14.71 9.39
C ILE A 106 9.04 -14.76 8.00
N SER A 107 8.93 -15.94 7.39
CA SER A 107 8.27 -16.14 6.10
C SER A 107 6.77 -15.85 6.18
N TYR A 108 6.27 -15.01 5.27
CA TYR A 108 4.84 -14.89 4.98
C TYR A 108 4.48 -15.79 3.78
N SER A 109 3.31 -16.41 3.82
CA SER A 109 2.78 -17.22 2.72
C SER A 109 1.26 -17.40 2.86
N ASP A 110 0.49 -16.70 2.04
CA ASP A 110 -0.96 -16.97 1.86
C ASP A 110 -1.22 -18.16 0.91
N SER A 111 -0.17 -18.71 0.30
CA SER A 111 -0.20 -19.88 -0.59
C SER A 111 1.00 -20.81 -0.32
N ASP A 112 0.77 -22.13 -0.27
CA ASP A 112 1.74 -23.16 0.17
C ASP A 112 2.99 -23.35 -0.72
N GLU A 113 3.11 -22.69 -1.88
CA GLU A 113 4.10 -23.06 -2.91
C GLU A 113 5.47 -22.35 -2.83
N ASP A 114 5.57 -21.13 -2.28
CA ASP A 114 6.84 -20.41 -2.06
C ASP A 114 6.78 -19.53 -0.78
N PRO A 115 7.78 -19.58 0.12
CA PRO A 115 7.84 -18.71 1.30
C PRO A 115 8.49 -17.36 0.98
N GLU A 116 7.77 -16.26 1.21
CA GLU A 116 8.30 -14.90 0.99
C GLU A 116 8.91 -14.31 2.27
N PHE A 117 10.16 -13.87 2.20
CA PHE A 117 10.85 -13.23 3.33
C PHE A 117 10.73 -11.69 3.22
N PRO A 118 10.23 -11.00 4.27
CA PRO A 118 9.92 -9.57 4.23
C PRO A 118 11.15 -8.66 4.36
N LEU A 119 12.36 -9.22 4.50
CA LEU A 119 13.57 -8.45 4.79
C LEU A 119 14.31 -8.07 3.49
N PRO A 120 14.59 -6.77 3.25
CA PRO A 120 15.34 -6.32 2.08
C PRO A 120 16.80 -6.75 2.15
N ALA A 121 17.47 -6.75 1.00
CA ALA A 121 18.92 -6.94 0.92
C ALA A 121 19.66 -5.77 1.60
N LEU A 122 20.80 -6.06 2.22
CA LEU A 122 21.58 -5.08 2.99
C LEU A 122 22.80 -4.59 2.19
N ASP A 123 23.14 -3.31 2.33
CA ASP A 123 24.46 -2.81 1.89
C ASP A 123 25.56 -3.23 2.88
N ASP A 124 26.84 -3.23 2.43
CA ASP A 124 27.99 -3.69 3.24
C ASP A 124 28.06 -2.99 4.62
N VAL A 125 27.63 -1.72 4.68
CA VAL A 125 27.62 -0.90 5.90
C VAL A 125 26.50 -1.32 6.86
N SER A 126 25.32 -1.62 6.33
CA SER A 126 24.19 -2.19 7.07
C SER A 126 24.50 -3.59 7.59
N HIS A 127 25.12 -4.42 6.76
CA HIS A 127 25.57 -5.75 7.14
C HIS A 127 26.65 -5.68 8.23
N LEU A 128 27.60 -4.74 8.15
CA LEU A 128 28.59 -4.47 9.20
C LEU A 128 27.95 -3.95 10.50
N ALA A 129 26.91 -3.11 10.42
CA ALA A 129 26.15 -2.63 11.58
C ALA A 129 25.47 -3.79 12.32
N LEU A 130 24.87 -4.76 11.60
CA LEU A 130 24.27 -5.95 12.21
C LEU A 130 25.32 -6.89 12.83
N ILE A 131 26.43 -7.18 12.13
CA ILE A 131 27.54 -7.96 12.71
C ILE A 131 28.07 -7.29 13.99
N SER A 132 28.12 -5.95 14.02
CA SER A 132 28.60 -5.20 15.19
C SER A 132 27.80 -5.50 16.46
N HIS A 133 26.51 -5.82 16.40
CA HIS A 133 25.74 -6.27 17.57
C HIS A 133 26.16 -7.64 18.08
N SER A 134 26.50 -8.58 17.18
CA SER A 134 27.12 -9.86 17.57
C SER A 134 28.48 -9.64 18.23
N ILE A 135 29.25 -8.66 17.74
CA ILE A 135 30.54 -8.26 18.33
C ILE A 135 30.34 -7.63 19.72
N VAL A 136 29.32 -6.78 19.95
CA VAL A 136 28.99 -6.25 21.29
C VAL A 136 28.75 -7.40 22.28
N ALA A 137 27.93 -8.38 21.90
CA ALA A 137 27.59 -9.53 22.74
C ALA A 137 28.80 -10.44 23.02
N TYR A 138 29.78 -10.52 22.11
CA TYR A 138 31.05 -11.20 22.38
C TYR A 138 31.94 -10.37 23.33
N LEU A 139 32.16 -9.09 23.02
CA LEU A 139 33.04 -8.20 23.78
C LEU A 139 32.55 -7.94 25.21
N SER A 140 31.26 -8.04 25.52
CA SER A 140 30.73 -7.90 26.89
C SER A 140 31.26 -8.93 27.89
N HIS A 141 31.97 -9.97 27.43
CA HIS A 141 32.64 -10.98 28.24
C HIS A 141 34.10 -10.62 28.63
N LEU A 142 34.62 -9.47 28.18
CA LEU A 142 35.93 -8.95 28.61
C LEU A 142 35.95 -8.57 30.11
N ASP A 143 37.14 -8.57 30.72
CA ASP A 143 37.32 -8.02 32.07
C ASP A 143 36.80 -6.58 32.16
N ALA A 144 36.20 -6.22 33.29
CA ALA A 144 35.54 -4.92 33.46
C ALA A 144 36.46 -3.71 33.18
N LYS A 145 37.78 -3.80 33.45
CA LYS A 145 38.74 -2.72 33.14
C LYS A 145 39.04 -2.63 31.65
N GLN A 146 39.09 -3.78 30.96
CA GLN A 146 39.27 -3.86 29.52
C GLN A 146 38.02 -3.36 28.79
N LEU A 147 36.84 -3.84 29.21
CA LEU A 147 35.54 -3.46 28.67
C LEU A 147 35.30 -1.95 28.76
N VAL A 148 35.52 -1.36 29.94
CA VAL A 148 35.38 0.10 30.15
C VAL A 148 36.39 0.89 29.32
N ARG A 149 37.63 0.40 29.15
CA ARG A 149 38.64 1.02 28.27
C ARG A 149 38.19 1.02 26.80
N VAL A 150 37.73 -0.12 26.28
CA VAL A 150 37.24 -0.24 24.89
C VAL A 150 36.02 0.65 24.68
N THR A 151 35.03 0.55 25.57
CA THR A 151 33.80 1.36 25.52
C THR A 151 34.10 2.86 25.49
N ARG A 152 34.99 3.35 26.38
CA ARG A 152 35.37 4.78 26.41
C ARG A 152 36.16 5.21 25.17
N SER A 153 37.02 4.35 24.63
CA SER A 153 37.77 4.67 23.41
C SER A 153 36.84 4.84 22.21
N ILE A 154 35.92 3.89 22.03
CA ILE A 154 34.98 3.86 20.90
C ILE A 154 33.93 4.97 21.04
N ALA A 155 33.31 5.11 22.22
CA ALA A 155 32.36 6.19 22.47
C ALA A 155 32.99 7.59 22.37
N GLY A 156 34.23 7.76 22.85
CA GLY A 156 34.97 9.03 22.74
C GLY A 156 35.25 9.42 21.30
N ASP A 157 35.77 8.49 20.49
CA ASP A 157 36.04 8.71 19.07
C ASP A 157 34.74 8.96 18.27
N THR A 158 33.69 8.18 18.53
CA THR A 158 32.34 8.43 17.98
C THR A 158 31.84 9.84 18.33
N THR A 159 32.08 10.31 19.56
CA THR A 159 31.68 11.65 20.01
C THR A 159 32.44 12.75 19.28
N HIS A 160 33.73 12.54 19.00
CA HIS A 160 34.55 13.48 18.25
C HIS A 160 34.15 13.56 16.77
N TRP A 161 33.89 12.40 16.14
CA TRP A 161 33.29 12.30 14.80
C TRP A 161 31.99 13.09 14.71
N LEU A 162 31.03 12.82 15.60
CA LEU A 162 29.72 13.46 15.57
C LEU A 162 29.78 14.96 15.89
N GLY A 163 30.64 15.40 16.80
CA GLY A 163 30.88 16.83 17.03
C GLY A 163 31.39 17.55 15.79
N THR A 164 32.28 16.90 15.03
CA THR A 164 32.86 17.44 13.80
C THR A 164 31.84 17.47 12.67
N LEU A 165 31.05 16.40 12.49
CA LEU A 165 29.99 16.32 11.48
C LEU A 165 28.86 17.31 11.76
N PHE A 166 28.33 17.36 12.98
CA PHE A 166 27.16 18.17 13.36
C PHE A 166 27.52 19.56 13.92
N ARG A 167 28.77 20.01 13.71
CA ARG A 167 29.27 21.34 14.09
C ARG A 167 28.98 21.70 15.56
N PHE A 168 29.14 20.72 16.46
CA PHE A 168 28.87 20.84 17.90
C PHE A 168 30.19 20.83 18.67
N MET A 169 30.55 21.95 19.32
CA MET A 169 31.80 22.06 20.10
C MET A 169 31.67 21.43 21.49
N ASP A 170 32.81 20.94 21.99
CA ASP A 170 32.97 20.25 23.27
C ASP A 170 31.79 19.30 23.61
N PRO A 171 31.43 18.39 22.68
CA PRO A 171 30.25 17.56 22.80
C PRO A 171 30.44 16.49 23.87
N SER A 172 29.41 16.29 24.67
CA SER A 172 29.12 15.04 25.35
C SER A 172 28.05 14.29 24.55
N SER A 173 28.11 12.96 24.52
CA SER A 173 27.14 12.14 23.79
C SER A 173 26.50 11.08 24.68
N SER A 174 25.33 10.59 24.26
CA SER A 174 24.73 9.38 24.82
C SER A 174 23.94 8.64 23.73
N PHE A 175 23.99 7.31 23.78
CA PHE A 175 23.55 6.41 22.71
C PHE A 175 22.37 5.56 23.21
N HIS A 176 21.19 5.77 22.64
CA HIS A 176 19.93 5.21 23.10
C HIS A 176 19.31 4.29 22.05
N ASN A 177 18.52 3.31 22.49
CA ASN A 177 17.80 2.43 21.57
C ASN A 177 16.54 3.10 21.00
N ASP A 178 15.99 4.10 21.70
CA ASP A 178 14.75 4.79 21.37
C ASP A 178 14.91 6.31 21.56
N ASN A 179 14.19 7.08 20.74
CA ASN A 179 14.04 8.52 20.86
C ASN A 179 13.43 8.95 22.22
N ALA A 180 12.57 8.13 22.83
CA ALA A 180 11.97 8.38 24.13
C ALA A 180 13.01 8.35 25.27
N ASP A 181 14.01 7.46 25.20
CA ASP A 181 15.13 7.41 26.15
C ASP A 181 16.09 8.60 25.96
N ALA A 182 16.31 9.04 24.72
CA ALA A 182 17.04 10.26 24.43
C ALA A 182 16.35 11.49 25.06
N ILE A 183 15.03 11.64 24.90
CA ILE A 183 14.26 12.73 25.54
C ILE A 183 14.25 12.60 27.08
N LEU A 184 14.19 11.39 27.63
CA LEU A 184 14.37 11.15 29.07
C LEU A 184 15.74 11.63 29.57
N ARG A 185 16.82 11.42 28.79
CA ARG A 185 18.15 11.95 29.10
C ARG A 185 18.21 13.48 28.95
N VAL A 186 17.54 14.08 27.97
CA VAL A 186 17.42 15.56 27.85
C VAL A 186 16.77 16.15 29.09
N VAL A 187 15.64 15.61 29.55
CA VAL A 187 14.97 16.11 30.77
C VAL A 187 15.89 15.96 31.99
N ARG A 188 16.61 14.84 32.15
CA ARG A 188 17.62 14.67 33.21
C ARG A 188 18.75 15.71 33.14
N LEU A 189 19.26 16.02 31.95
CA LEU A 189 20.30 17.04 31.75
C LEU A 189 19.78 18.44 32.12
N ALA A 190 18.57 18.80 31.69
CA ALA A 190 17.93 20.07 32.04
C ALA A 190 17.73 20.19 33.56
N ILE A 191 17.26 19.13 34.24
CA ILE A 191 17.17 19.07 35.72
C ILE A 191 18.53 19.35 36.36
N VAL A 192 19.59 18.63 35.97
CA VAL A 192 20.92 18.79 36.60
C VAL A 192 21.55 20.16 36.29
N ALA A 193 21.25 20.75 35.13
CA ALA A 193 21.70 22.08 34.76
C ALA A 193 20.99 23.22 35.54
N ARG A 194 19.70 23.03 35.89
CA ARG A 194 18.85 24.10 36.47
C ARG A 194 18.59 23.96 37.97
N CYS A 195 18.59 22.73 38.49
CA CYS A 195 18.20 22.36 39.85
C CYS A 195 19.33 21.59 40.54
N PRO A 196 20.44 22.26 40.94
CA PRO A 196 21.67 21.58 41.38
C PRO A 196 21.52 20.74 42.66
N GLY A 197 20.50 20.97 43.50
CA GLY A 197 20.18 20.15 44.68
C GLY A 197 19.20 19.01 44.44
N TYR A 198 18.92 18.64 43.18
CA TYR A 198 17.96 17.60 42.83
C TYR A 198 18.41 16.19 43.25
N LEU A 199 19.70 15.89 43.32
CA LEU A 199 20.16 14.56 43.74
C LEU A 199 19.94 14.30 45.24
N GLU A 200 20.13 15.33 46.06
CA GLU A 200 19.98 15.26 47.52
C GLU A 200 18.51 15.45 47.93
N GLY A 201 17.79 16.35 47.25
CA GLY A 201 16.40 16.71 47.58
C GLY A 201 15.32 15.97 46.79
N GLY A 202 15.68 15.25 45.72
CA GLY A 202 14.75 14.49 44.86
C GLY A 202 13.69 15.35 44.18
N ILE A 203 12.55 14.73 43.85
CA ILE A 203 11.39 15.39 43.21
C ILE A 203 10.93 16.67 43.97
N PRO A 204 10.89 16.73 45.32
CA PRO A 204 10.60 17.96 46.05
C PRO A 204 11.47 19.17 45.69
N ALA A 205 12.75 18.96 45.32
CA ALA A 205 13.65 20.03 44.92
C ALA A 205 13.43 20.55 43.48
N LEU A 206 12.53 19.92 42.71
CA LEU A 206 12.26 20.27 41.31
C LEU A 206 11.16 21.34 41.13
N ALA A 207 10.49 21.76 42.22
CA ALA A 207 9.63 22.95 42.31
C ALA A 207 8.67 23.16 41.10
N HIS A 208 7.81 22.17 40.84
CA HIS A 208 6.82 22.16 39.75
C HIS A 208 7.43 22.51 38.37
N PRO A 209 8.14 21.58 37.71
CA PRO A 209 8.81 21.85 36.45
C PRO A 209 7.81 22.15 35.32
N CYS A 210 8.25 22.92 34.32
CA CYS A 210 7.49 23.18 33.09
C CYS A 210 8.37 22.92 31.85
N LEU A 211 7.81 22.17 30.92
CA LEU A 211 8.43 21.60 29.73
C LEU A 211 7.62 22.04 28.51
N TYR A 212 8.20 22.88 27.65
CA TYR A 212 7.50 23.52 26.54
C TYR A 212 7.79 22.80 25.22
N ILE A 213 6.74 22.52 24.45
CA ILE A 213 6.79 21.81 23.16
C ILE A 213 5.70 22.38 22.22
N SER A 214 5.91 22.31 20.91
CA SER A 214 4.92 22.73 19.92
C SER A 214 3.67 21.84 19.97
N GLU A 215 2.48 22.40 19.77
CA GLU A 215 1.25 21.59 19.63
C GLU A 215 1.29 20.68 18.39
N ASN A 216 2.05 21.07 17.37
CA ASN A 216 2.27 20.32 16.13
C ASN A 216 3.23 19.12 16.31
N THR A 217 3.75 18.88 17.52
CA THR A 217 4.79 17.87 17.79
C THR A 217 4.36 16.91 18.90
N THR A 218 4.25 15.63 18.54
CA THR A 218 3.69 14.56 19.38
C THR A 218 4.33 14.49 20.78
N PRO A 219 3.60 14.82 21.87
CA PRO A 219 4.16 14.93 23.21
C PRO A 219 4.47 13.57 23.87
N MET A 220 4.19 12.44 23.23
CA MET A 220 4.33 11.10 23.82
C MET A 220 5.73 10.79 24.35
N ARG A 221 6.80 11.20 23.64
CA ARG A 221 8.20 11.07 24.09
C ARG A 221 8.45 11.80 25.42
N LEU A 222 7.87 12.99 25.55
CA LEU A 222 7.96 13.82 26.75
C LEU A 222 7.06 13.30 27.89
N GLN A 223 5.88 12.77 27.57
CA GLN A 223 5.01 12.08 28.54
C GLN A 223 5.67 10.81 29.09
N TYR A 224 6.38 10.04 28.25
CA TYR A 224 7.20 8.91 28.69
C TYR A 224 8.27 9.38 29.68
N ALA A 225 9.07 10.39 29.32
CA ALA A 225 10.09 10.95 30.20
C ALA A 225 9.49 11.43 31.54
N CYS A 226 8.32 12.07 31.53
CA CYS A 226 7.63 12.48 32.76
C CYS A 226 7.23 11.29 33.63
N ARG A 227 6.61 10.24 33.05
CA ARG A 227 6.24 9.01 33.76
C ARG A 227 7.46 8.33 34.39
N GLN A 228 8.58 8.23 33.67
CA GLN A 228 9.83 7.63 34.17
C GLN A 228 10.56 8.46 35.24
N LEU A 229 10.22 9.74 35.41
CA LEU A 229 10.80 10.65 36.40
C LEU A 229 9.84 10.99 37.55
N GLY A 230 8.61 10.47 37.55
CA GLY A 230 7.59 10.85 38.53
C GLY A 230 7.09 12.30 38.39
N ILE A 231 7.30 12.93 37.24
CA ILE A 231 6.85 14.29 36.94
C ILE A 231 5.39 14.24 36.47
N PRO A 232 4.48 15.09 37.01
CA PRO A 232 3.09 15.11 36.57
C PRO A 232 2.97 15.61 35.12
N LEU A 233 2.01 15.08 34.36
CA LEU A 233 1.85 15.45 32.94
C LEU A 233 1.41 16.91 32.73
N ASP A 234 0.93 17.62 33.76
CA ASP A 234 0.72 19.08 33.76
C ASP A 234 2.04 19.89 33.73
N ALA A 235 3.21 19.27 33.90
CA ALA A 235 4.49 19.89 33.48
C ALA A 235 4.56 20.12 31.96
N ILE A 236 3.75 19.36 31.22
CA ILE A 236 3.26 19.48 29.84
C ILE A 236 2.80 20.88 29.37
N ARG A 237 3.61 21.73 28.74
CA ARG A 237 3.14 22.98 28.13
C ARG A 237 3.15 22.88 26.60
N LEU A 238 2.00 22.55 26.02
CA LEU A 238 1.78 22.70 24.58
C LEU A 238 1.70 24.19 24.24
N ILE A 239 2.52 24.65 23.29
CA ILE A 239 2.50 26.01 22.78
C ILE A 239 1.91 25.99 21.35
N PRO A 240 0.87 26.79 21.08
CA PRO A 240 0.26 26.83 19.76
C PRO A 240 1.18 27.17 18.61
N GLY A 241 0.85 26.63 17.43
CA GLY A 241 1.48 26.98 16.18
C GLY A 241 1.06 28.37 15.70
N ASN A 242 2.00 29.10 15.11
CA ASN A 242 1.69 30.34 14.41
C ASN A 242 1.00 30.04 13.08
N THR A 243 -0.20 30.59 12.86
CA THR A 243 -1.06 30.28 11.71
C THR A 243 -0.48 30.68 10.34
N THR A 244 0.50 31.57 10.28
CA THR A 244 1.20 31.95 9.04
C THR A 244 2.39 31.03 8.75
N PHE A 245 2.92 30.33 9.75
CA PHE A 245 4.23 29.69 9.68
C PHE A 245 4.27 28.20 10.02
N GLY A 246 3.29 27.66 10.75
CA GLY A 246 3.28 26.26 11.21
C GLY A 246 4.27 25.93 12.35
N THR A 247 5.11 26.89 12.73
CA THR A 247 6.12 26.84 13.79
C THR A 247 5.56 27.34 15.11
N MET A 248 6.19 27.02 16.24
CA MET A 248 5.78 27.47 17.58
C MET A 248 5.63 29.01 17.65
N ASP A 249 4.50 29.52 18.17
CA ASP A 249 4.37 30.97 18.44
C ASP A 249 5.20 31.38 19.66
N LEU A 250 6.38 31.94 19.36
CA LEU A 250 7.33 32.40 20.37
C LEU A 250 6.80 33.53 21.27
N SER A 251 5.76 34.24 20.84
CA SER A 251 5.06 35.26 21.63
C SER A 251 4.15 34.61 22.68
N VAL A 252 3.54 33.47 22.33
CA VAL A 252 2.75 32.65 23.27
C VAL A 252 3.68 31.88 24.21
N LEU A 253 4.78 31.29 23.72
CA LEU A 253 5.84 30.71 24.55
C LEU A 253 6.32 31.71 25.62
N GLN A 254 6.71 32.92 25.22
CA GLN A 254 7.20 33.93 26.14
C GLN A 254 6.14 34.33 27.18
N ARG A 255 4.87 34.48 26.77
CA ARG A 255 3.76 34.76 27.69
C ARG A 255 3.55 33.61 28.69
N GLN A 256 3.54 32.36 28.21
CA GLN A 256 3.31 31.18 29.05
C GLN A 256 4.43 31.00 30.08
N ILE A 257 5.70 31.21 29.69
CA ILE A 257 6.84 31.21 30.62
C ILE A 257 6.64 32.23 31.76
N GLN A 258 6.14 33.45 31.46
CA GLN A 258 5.87 34.44 32.51
C GLN A 258 4.70 34.03 33.43
N ILE A 259 3.65 33.39 32.90
CA ILE A 259 2.52 32.88 33.69
C ILE A 259 2.99 31.76 34.64
N ASP A 260 3.78 30.81 34.14
CA ASP A 260 4.31 29.71 34.95
C ASP A 260 5.30 30.23 36.03
N LEU A 261 6.15 31.21 35.71
CA LEU A 261 7.01 31.90 36.70
C LEU A 261 6.19 32.60 37.80
N GLN A 262 5.16 33.37 37.42
CA GLN A 262 4.24 34.03 38.38
C GLN A 262 3.48 33.01 39.24
N SER A 263 3.29 31.78 38.74
CA SER A 263 2.66 30.67 39.44
C SER A 263 3.62 29.89 40.36
N ASN A 264 4.85 30.37 40.57
CA ASN A 264 5.92 29.66 41.31
C ASN A 264 6.24 28.26 40.75
N ARG A 265 6.13 28.09 39.43
CA ARG A 265 6.61 26.91 38.69
C ARG A 265 8.01 27.17 38.15
N THR A 266 8.71 26.11 37.74
CA THR A 266 10.09 26.16 37.25
C THR A 266 10.15 25.86 35.74
N PRO A 267 10.18 26.89 34.87
CA PRO A 267 10.53 26.71 33.46
C PRO A 267 11.88 26.00 33.34
N LEU A 268 11.92 24.88 32.62
CA LEU A 268 13.05 23.95 32.65
C LEU A 268 13.62 23.62 31.26
N LEU A 269 12.75 23.30 30.30
CA LEU A 269 13.13 22.79 28.98
C LEU A 269 12.19 23.37 27.92
N VAL A 270 12.74 23.84 26.79
CA VAL A 270 12.01 24.03 25.54
C VAL A 270 12.53 23.03 24.51
N ILE A 271 11.62 22.34 23.83
CA ILE A 271 11.91 21.54 22.65
C ILE A 271 11.56 22.39 21.42
N ALA A 272 12.52 22.52 20.51
CA ALA A 272 12.40 23.22 19.23
C ALA A 272 12.46 22.21 18.08
N ASP A 273 11.58 22.39 17.09
CA ASP A 273 11.52 21.50 15.95
C ASP A 273 12.28 22.10 14.75
N VAL A 274 13.24 21.33 14.23
CA VAL A 274 14.11 21.67 13.10
C VAL A 274 13.85 20.65 12.01
N GLY A 275 12.88 20.92 11.13
CA GLY A 275 12.36 19.93 10.21
C GLY A 275 11.43 18.95 10.94
N ALA A 276 10.35 19.49 11.52
CA ALA A 276 9.30 18.72 12.17
C ALA A 276 8.79 17.60 11.25
N SER A 277 8.69 16.37 11.73
CA SER A 277 8.45 15.18 10.88
C SER A 277 7.29 15.35 9.92
N LEU A 278 6.14 15.86 10.36
CA LEU A 278 4.93 15.92 9.54
C LEU A 278 5.06 16.85 8.30
N CYS A 279 5.65 18.03 8.46
CA CYS A 279 5.56 19.11 7.46
C CYS A 279 6.89 19.85 7.17
N GLY A 280 8.01 19.40 7.73
CA GLY A 280 9.33 20.01 7.53
C GLY A 280 9.51 21.39 8.19
N TYR A 281 8.57 21.85 9.03
CA TYR A 281 8.66 23.18 9.66
C TYR A 281 9.89 23.32 10.57
N VAL A 282 10.44 24.54 10.62
CA VAL A 282 11.66 24.90 11.35
C VAL A 282 11.37 26.11 12.24
N ASP A 283 11.42 25.91 13.55
CA ASP A 283 11.31 26.99 14.53
C ASP A 283 12.48 27.98 14.45
N ASN A 284 12.27 29.24 14.85
CA ASN A 284 13.34 30.25 14.85
C ASN A 284 14.29 30.05 16.04
N ILE A 285 15.29 29.18 15.86
CA ILE A 285 16.25 28.76 16.88
C ILE A 285 17.00 29.94 17.51
N MET A 286 17.36 30.97 16.72
CA MET A 286 17.97 32.20 17.24
C MET A 286 17.08 32.90 18.29
N ARG A 287 15.80 33.11 17.99
CA ARG A 287 14.87 33.78 18.90
C ARG A 287 14.45 32.88 20.08
N MET A 288 14.45 31.56 19.90
CA MET A 288 14.29 30.60 21.00
C MET A 288 15.48 30.61 21.95
N HIS A 289 16.72 30.71 21.44
CA HIS A 289 17.93 30.87 22.25
C HIS A 289 17.83 32.10 23.14
N GLU A 290 17.42 33.26 22.59
CA GLU A 290 17.22 34.49 23.35
C GLU A 290 16.22 34.31 24.50
N ILE A 291 15.06 33.70 24.23
CA ILE A 291 14.01 33.44 25.24
C ILE A 291 14.52 32.46 26.32
N CYS A 292 15.16 31.37 25.92
CA CYS A 292 15.68 30.36 26.85
C CYS A 292 16.80 30.94 27.73
N LYS A 293 17.73 31.69 27.15
CA LYS A 293 18.84 32.34 27.84
C LYS A 293 18.37 33.42 28.82
N ALA A 294 17.36 34.21 28.45
CA ALA A 294 16.81 35.26 29.32
C ALA A 294 16.10 34.71 30.56
N ASN A 295 15.52 33.50 30.48
CA ASN A 295 14.78 32.86 31.58
C ASN A 295 15.54 31.66 32.21
N ASN A 296 16.73 31.34 31.67
CA ASN A 296 17.55 30.17 32.00
C ASN A 296 16.78 28.84 31.86
N LEU A 297 16.32 28.52 30.66
CA LEU A 297 15.80 27.19 30.28
C LEU A 297 16.85 26.46 29.43
N TRP A 298 16.82 25.13 29.45
CA TRP A 298 17.52 24.30 28.48
C TRP A 298 16.80 24.36 27.12
N LEU A 299 17.53 24.58 26.03
CA LEU A 299 17.01 24.53 24.66
C LEU A 299 17.49 23.26 23.97
N HIS A 300 16.56 22.39 23.61
CA HIS A 300 16.81 21.18 22.86
C HIS A 300 16.23 21.29 21.45
N ALA A 301 17.00 20.94 20.40
CA ALA A 301 16.47 20.80 19.04
C ALA A 301 16.36 19.33 18.59
N THR A 302 15.32 19.02 17.82
CA THR A 302 15.03 17.71 17.24
C THR A 302 14.42 17.87 15.84
N GLY A 303 14.48 16.85 14.99
CA GLY A 303 13.88 16.86 13.65
C GLY A 303 14.89 16.61 12.53
N HIS A 304 14.38 16.44 11.30
CA HIS A 304 15.16 15.98 10.14
C HIS A 304 16.08 17.05 9.54
N GLY A 305 15.75 18.34 9.71
CA GLY A 305 16.58 19.45 9.22
C GLY A 305 17.96 19.52 9.90
N LEU A 306 18.12 18.90 11.08
CA LEU A 306 19.42 18.77 11.75
C LEU A 306 20.46 18.03 10.90
N ALA A 307 20.04 17.17 9.97
CA ALA A 307 20.95 16.49 9.04
C ALA A 307 21.76 17.49 8.18
N ALA A 308 21.18 18.65 7.84
CA ALA A 308 21.82 19.67 6.99
C ALA A 308 23.14 20.23 7.57
N LEU A 309 23.35 20.13 8.89
CA LEU A 309 24.59 20.54 9.56
C LEU A 309 25.82 19.81 8.99
N VAL A 310 25.66 18.58 8.50
CA VAL A 310 26.74 17.77 7.92
C VAL A 310 27.19 18.31 6.55
N CYS A 311 26.25 18.84 5.75
CA CYS A 311 26.53 19.43 4.45
C CYS A 311 27.29 20.77 4.56
N SER A 312 27.11 21.51 5.67
CA SER A 312 27.79 22.78 5.89
C SER A 312 29.31 22.61 6.01
N GLN A 313 30.06 23.30 5.16
CA GLN A 313 31.53 23.28 5.14
C GLN A 313 32.17 24.48 5.86
N GLY A 314 31.52 25.65 5.84
CA GLY A 314 32.06 26.89 6.40
C GLY A 314 32.12 26.96 7.95
N PRO A 315 32.75 28.02 8.50
CA PRO A 315 32.96 28.17 9.94
C PRO A 315 31.69 28.59 10.69
N GLY A 316 31.49 28.02 11.88
CA GLY A 316 30.39 28.30 12.81
C GLY A 316 29.84 27.01 13.44
N VAL A 317 29.13 27.12 14.57
CA VAL A 317 28.81 25.98 15.44
C VAL A 317 27.42 26.07 16.09
N ILE A 318 26.64 24.99 16.00
CA ILE A 318 25.25 24.92 16.49
C ILE A 318 25.15 24.96 18.01
N SER A 319 26.18 24.47 18.71
CA SER A 319 26.31 24.45 20.17
C SER A 319 26.42 25.84 20.82
N SER A 320 26.50 26.90 20.01
CA SER A 320 26.37 28.29 20.47
C SER A 320 24.91 28.70 20.72
N LEU A 321 23.95 28.01 20.09
CA LEU A 321 22.52 28.33 20.14
C LEU A 321 21.71 27.35 20.98
N VAL A 322 22.01 26.04 20.93
CA VAL A 322 21.24 24.99 21.61
C VAL A 322 22.09 24.20 22.60
N ASP A 323 21.49 23.79 23.72
CA ASP A 323 22.16 22.98 24.74
C ASP A 323 22.32 21.51 24.32
N SER A 324 21.40 20.98 23.50
CA SER A 324 21.45 19.60 22.97
C SER A 324 20.69 19.37 21.66
N ILE A 325 21.12 18.39 20.88
CA ILE A 325 20.46 17.92 19.64
C ILE A 325 20.33 16.39 19.59
N THR A 326 19.21 15.90 19.05
CA THR A 326 18.94 14.45 18.88
C THR A 326 19.08 14.07 17.41
N LEU A 327 19.82 13.01 17.12
CA LEU A 327 20.21 12.57 15.78
C LEU A 327 19.69 11.15 15.50
N SER A 328 18.91 10.98 14.43
CA SER A 328 18.30 9.69 14.03
C SER A 328 19.10 9.01 12.91
N LEU A 329 20.41 8.84 13.12
CA LEU A 329 21.38 8.48 12.08
C LEU A 329 21.10 7.18 11.30
N GLY A 330 20.45 6.19 11.90
CA GLY A 330 20.03 4.98 11.17
C GLY A 330 19.03 5.31 10.06
N SER A 331 17.99 6.06 10.41
CA SER A 331 16.92 6.50 9.51
C SER A 331 17.44 7.46 8.43
N TRP A 332 18.28 8.43 8.81
CA TRP A 332 18.87 9.41 7.88
C TRP A 332 19.86 8.80 6.85
N LEU A 333 20.27 7.54 7.04
CA LEU A 333 21.27 6.88 6.20
C LEU A 333 20.81 5.52 5.63
N GLY A 334 19.61 5.03 5.97
CA GLY A 334 19.11 3.70 5.58
C GLY A 334 19.74 2.51 6.33
N ILE A 335 20.40 2.76 7.47
CA ILE A 335 21.24 1.77 8.18
C ILE A 335 20.47 1.17 9.39
N PRO A 336 20.28 -0.16 9.46
CA PRO A 336 19.60 -0.82 10.57
C PRO A 336 20.32 -0.69 11.90
N SER A 337 19.53 -0.73 12.97
CA SER A 337 20.01 -0.98 14.34
C SER A 337 21.10 -0.03 14.85
N LEU A 338 21.22 1.18 14.28
CA LEU A 338 22.04 2.25 14.84
C LEU A 338 21.32 2.92 16.02
N PRO A 339 22.05 3.33 17.08
CA PRO A 339 21.47 4.06 18.20
C PRO A 339 21.01 5.47 17.80
N ILE A 340 19.94 5.93 18.44
CA ILE A 340 19.60 7.36 18.48
C ILE A 340 20.66 8.06 19.34
N VAL A 341 21.30 9.10 18.80
CA VAL A 341 22.35 9.84 19.51
C VAL A 341 21.82 11.16 20.03
N LEU A 342 21.98 11.39 21.32
CA LEU A 342 21.84 12.71 21.93
C LEU A 342 23.23 13.33 22.09
N LEU A 343 23.53 14.37 21.31
CA LEU A 343 24.65 15.27 21.57
C LEU A 343 24.20 16.40 22.50
N HIS A 344 25.02 16.76 23.47
CA HIS A 344 24.77 17.88 24.37
C HIS A 344 26.05 18.57 24.80
N ARG A 345 25.96 19.83 25.24
CA ARG A 345 27.11 20.51 25.84
C ARG A 345 27.56 19.79 27.11
N GLN A 346 28.86 19.81 27.38
CA GLN A 346 29.40 19.25 28.62
C GLN A 346 28.87 20.00 29.85
N LEU A 347 28.52 19.24 30.89
CA LEU A 347 28.05 19.75 32.19
C LEU A 347 29.02 19.26 33.27
N ASN A 348 29.84 20.18 33.80
CA ASN A 348 30.84 19.88 34.83
C ASN A 348 30.19 19.75 36.23
N ASN A 349 29.35 18.74 36.41
CA ASN A 349 28.67 18.45 37.67
C ASN A 349 28.91 16.98 38.07
N SER A 350 29.34 16.74 39.32
CA SER A 350 29.49 15.40 39.90
C SER A 350 28.21 14.58 39.87
N ALA A 351 27.04 15.22 39.80
CA ALA A 351 25.76 14.57 39.61
C ALA A 351 25.67 13.72 38.33
N LEU A 352 26.30 14.14 37.22
CA LEU A 352 26.29 13.36 35.98
C LEU A 352 27.26 12.19 36.02
N ASN A 353 28.37 12.33 36.73
CA ASN A 353 29.24 11.18 37.03
C ASN A 353 28.48 10.06 37.76
N ALA A 354 27.45 10.35 38.57
CA ALA A 354 26.64 9.31 39.20
C ALA A 354 25.77 8.53 38.20
N PHE A 355 25.29 9.17 37.13
CA PHE A 355 24.55 8.50 36.04
C PHE A 355 25.47 7.83 35.01
N ASP A 356 26.62 8.43 34.71
CA ASP A 356 27.50 8.04 33.59
C ASP A 356 28.62 7.09 34.03
N GLN A 357 28.92 7.04 35.34
CA GLN A 357 29.79 6.02 35.95
C GLN A 357 28.98 4.89 36.62
N ASP A 358 27.68 4.78 36.36
CA ASP A 358 26.90 3.59 36.73
C ASP A 358 27.62 2.34 36.17
N PRO A 359 28.05 1.39 37.02
CA PRO A 359 28.76 0.18 36.58
C PRO A 359 27.89 -0.75 35.72
N ILE A 360 26.59 -0.52 35.57
CA ILE A 360 25.67 -1.25 34.67
C ILE A 360 25.62 -0.59 33.28
N LEU A 361 25.66 0.75 33.21
CA LEU A 361 25.58 1.48 31.94
C LEU A 361 26.95 1.62 31.27
N SER A 362 28.00 1.92 32.04
CA SER A 362 29.39 2.12 31.56
C SER A 362 30.07 0.87 30.98
N ARG A 363 29.35 -0.26 30.90
CA ARG A 363 29.77 -1.53 30.29
C ARG A 363 29.13 -1.82 28.93
N ARG A 364 28.20 -0.99 28.46
CA ARG A 364 27.46 -1.22 27.20
C ARG A 364 28.12 -0.53 26.01
N LEU A 365 28.48 -1.29 24.98
CA LEU A 365 29.07 -0.76 23.74
C LEU A 365 27.99 -0.26 22.75
N ASN A 366 27.02 0.52 23.23
CA ASN A 366 25.90 1.02 22.40
C ASN A 366 26.36 1.78 21.14
N SER A 367 27.53 2.41 21.17
CA SER A 367 28.09 3.15 20.04
C SER A 367 28.82 2.28 18.99
N LEU A 368 29.04 0.97 19.22
CA LEU A 368 29.92 0.19 18.33
C LEU A 368 29.43 0.13 16.88
N ALA A 369 28.14 -0.17 16.67
CA ALA A 369 27.57 -0.26 15.32
C ALA A 369 27.62 1.09 14.58
N LEU A 370 27.40 2.21 15.30
CA LEU A 370 27.55 3.53 14.70
C LEU A 370 29.02 3.85 14.39
N TRP A 371 29.94 3.50 15.28
CA TRP A 371 31.37 3.73 15.09
C TRP A 371 31.96 2.95 13.90
N THR A 372 31.49 1.72 13.67
CA THR A 372 31.87 0.95 12.48
C THR A 372 31.25 1.54 11.21
N SER A 373 29.96 1.88 11.21
CA SER A 373 29.32 2.51 10.03
C SER A 373 29.90 3.88 9.67
N LEU A 374 30.23 4.74 10.64
CA LEU A 374 30.85 6.05 10.39
C LEU A 374 32.23 5.92 9.73
N GLN A 375 33.03 4.93 10.14
CA GLN A 375 34.33 4.65 9.51
C GLN A 375 34.19 4.00 8.13
N ALA A 376 33.19 3.15 7.92
CA ALA A 376 32.96 2.46 6.66
C ALA A 376 32.48 3.40 5.53
N LEU A 377 31.61 4.36 5.86
CA LEU A 377 31.20 5.41 4.92
C LEU A 377 32.23 6.53 4.78
N GLY A 378 32.86 6.94 5.89
CA GLY A 378 33.65 8.16 5.94
C GLY A 378 32.79 9.44 5.89
N ARG A 379 33.43 10.60 6.08
CA ARG A 379 32.73 11.89 6.20
C ARG A 379 31.99 12.29 4.92
N ASP A 380 32.64 12.13 3.78
CA ASP A 380 32.19 12.79 2.55
C ASP A 380 30.98 12.06 1.93
N ALA A 381 30.95 10.72 1.97
CA ALA A 381 29.77 9.95 1.55
C ALA A 381 28.54 10.17 2.45
N ILE A 382 28.72 10.41 3.76
CA ILE A 382 27.64 10.80 4.67
C ILE A 382 27.10 12.19 4.28
N ALA A 383 28.01 13.16 4.03
CA ALA A 383 27.62 14.51 3.62
C ALA A 383 26.92 14.52 2.25
N GLU A 384 27.35 13.66 1.33
CA GLU A 384 26.76 13.49 -0.01
C GLU A 384 25.39 12.81 0.05
N ARG A 385 25.23 11.66 0.73
CA ARG A 385 23.94 10.95 0.86
C ARG A 385 22.87 11.87 1.49
N ILE A 386 23.25 12.67 2.48
CA ILE A 386 22.37 13.70 3.09
C ILE A 386 22.12 14.89 2.14
N HIS A 387 23.12 15.37 1.41
CA HIS A 387 22.94 16.48 0.47
C HIS A 387 21.99 16.10 -0.68
N VAL A 388 22.13 14.90 -1.23
CA VAL A 388 21.22 14.35 -2.26
C VAL A 388 19.79 14.28 -1.71
N ALA A 389 19.56 13.80 -0.48
CA ALA A 389 18.22 13.79 0.12
C ALA A 389 17.56 15.19 0.12
N PHE A 390 18.29 16.25 0.49
CA PHE A 390 17.77 17.63 0.40
C PHE A 390 17.59 18.14 -1.04
N GLN A 391 18.42 17.68 -1.99
CA GLN A 391 18.21 17.97 -3.42
C GLN A 391 16.94 17.29 -3.94
N THR A 392 16.69 16.01 -3.60
CA THR A 392 15.48 15.27 -3.97
C THR A 392 14.22 15.98 -3.45
N CYS A 393 14.21 16.48 -2.21
CA CYS A 393 13.13 17.34 -1.71
C CYS A 393 12.95 18.62 -2.53
N SER A 394 14.03 19.25 -2.97
CA SER A 394 13.99 20.51 -3.72
C SER A 394 13.42 20.31 -5.13
N ILE A 395 13.89 19.27 -5.83
CA ILE A 395 13.39 18.89 -7.16
C ILE A 395 11.94 18.43 -7.07
N LEU A 396 11.57 17.63 -6.05
CA LEU A 396 10.18 17.23 -5.85
C LEU A 396 9.28 18.42 -5.56
N PHE A 397 9.72 19.39 -4.74
CA PHE A 397 8.96 20.61 -4.50
C PHE A 397 8.69 21.38 -5.80
N GLU A 398 9.68 21.48 -6.69
CA GLU A 398 9.58 22.16 -7.99
C GLU A 398 8.60 21.44 -8.91
N MET A 399 8.80 20.15 -9.21
CA MET A 399 7.92 19.34 -10.06
C MET A 399 6.46 19.37 -9.59
N VAL A 400 6.22 19.22 -8.28
CA VAL A 400 4.89 19.21 -7.67
C VAL A 400 4.25 20.61 -7.66
N SER A 401 5.04 21.68 -7.74
CA SER A 401 4.54 23.06 -7.87
C SER A 401 4.18 23.44 -9.31
N GLU A 402 4.74 22.76 -10.32
CA GLU A 402 4.40 22.96 -11.74
C GLU A 402 3.09 22.24 -12.13
N CYS A 403 2.69 21.18 -11.41
CA CYS A 403 1.45 20.46 -11.65
C CYS A 403 0.18 21.28 -11.34
N GLU A 404 -0.62 21.58 -12.37
CA GLU A 404 -1.93 22.24 -12.20
C GLU A 404 -2.89 21.38 -11.35
N GLY A 405 -3.69 21.99 -10.47
CA GLY A 405 -4.60 21.25 -9.57
C GLY A 405 -3.94 20.65 -8.32
N ILE A 406 -2.60 20.66 -8.24
CA ILE A 406 -1.85 20.35 -7.02
C ILE A 406 -1.56 21.64 -6.25
N LYS A 407 -1.61 21.52 -4.91
CA LYS A 407 -1.19 22.52 -3.96
C LYS A 407 -0.16 21.93 -3.00
N VAL A 408 1.03 22.54 -2.97
CA VAL A 408 2.05 22.25 -1.97
C VAL A 408 1.70 22.91 -0.63
N VAL A 409 1.87 22.17 0.46
CA VAL A 409 1.57 22.53 1.86
C VAL A 409 2.85 22.75 2.66
N SER A 410 3.92 22.02 2.36
CA SER A 410 5.28 22.33 2.83
C SER A 410 5.75 23.69 2.30
N ARG A 411 6.67 24.35 3.00
CA ARG A 411 7.27 25.60 2.51
C ARG A 411 8.23 25.34 1.34
N PRO A 412 8.42 26.31 0.41
CA PRO A 412 9.51 26.25 -0.55
C PRO A 412 10.88 26.21 0.15
N PRO A 413 11.84 25.41 -0.34
CA PRO A 413 13.24 25.51 0.08
C PRO A 413 13.75 26.94 -0.16
N GLY A 414 14.28 27.60 0.86
CA GLY A 414 14.85 28.96 0.73
C GLY A 414 13.82 30.08 0.50
N ALA A 415 12.54 29.87 0.85
CA ALA A 415 11.42 30.77 0.55
C ALA A 415 11.58 32.23 1.03
N GLN A 416 12.39 32.51 2.05
CA GLN A 416 12.57 33.87 2.58
C GLN A 416 13.83 34.55 2.02
N SER A 417 14.79 33.75 1.55
CA SER A 417 16.13 34.18 1.19
C SER A 417 16.47 34.09 -0.29
N GLY A 418 15.71 33.30 -1.08
CA GLY A 418 15.91 33.11 -2.52
C GLY A 418 17.23 32.41 -2.87
N LYS A 419 17.76 31.56 -1.98
CA LYS A 419 19.06 30.89 -2.12
C LYS A 419 18.90 29.38 -2.17
N THR A 420 19.76 28.71 -2.91
CA THR A 420 19.85 27.24 -2.89
C THR A 420 20.64 26.75 -1.68
N LEU A 421 20.50 25.47 -1.29
CA LEU A 421 21.36 24.86 -0.27
C LEU A 421 22.85 24.97 -0.66
N SER A 422 23.17 24.78 -1.94
CA SER A 422 24.53 24.88 -2.50
C SER A 422 25.15 26.27 -2.33
N ASP A 423 24.35 27.34 -2.34
CA ASP A 423 24.80 28.69 -2.01
C ASP A 423 25.20 28.82 -0.54
N VAL A 424 24.55 28.09 0.37
CA VAL A 424 24.69 28.29 1.82
C VAL A 424 25.83 27.47 2.40
N ILE A 425 25.98 26.20 2.00
CA ILE A 425 26.93 25.25 2.62
C ILE A 425 28.40 25.73 2.65
N ASN A 426 28.82 26.52 1.67
CA ASN A 426 30.21 27.01 1.56
C ASN A 426 30.44 28.37 2.27
N LYS A 427 29.40 28.97 2.84
CA LYS A 427 29.45 30.24 3.60
C LYS A 427 29.57 29.94 5.11
N PRO A 428 29.94 30.92 5.96
CA PRO A 428 29.86 30.76 7.41
C PRO A 428 28.46 30.30 7.86
N LEU A 429 28.39 29.45 8.89
CA LEU A 429 27.16 28.78 9.30
C LEU A 429 26.14 29.77 9.88
N ASP A 430 25.23 30.25 9.04
CA ASP A 430 23.94 30.80 9.44
C ASP A 430 22.95 29.64 9.60
N VAL A 431 22.64 29.33 10.86
CA VAL A 431 21.79 28.19 11.26
C VAL A 431 20.35 28.37 10.76
N ASN A 432 19.81 29.59 10.81
CA ASN A 432 18.45 29.85 10.35
C ASN A 432 18.38 29.69 8.82
N LEU A 433 19.33 30.27 8.09
CA LEU A 433 19.38 30.19 6.62
C LEU A 433 19.64 28.75 6.13
N LEU A 434 20.48 27.98 6.82
CA LEU A 434 20.73 26.58 6.48
C LEU A 434 19.46 25.75 6.60
N PHE A 435 18.72 25.87 7.71
CA PHE A 435 17.49 25.10 7.90
C PHE A 435 16.29 25.65 7.08
N GLU A 436 16.31 26.92 6.67
CA GLU A 436 15.36 27.47 5.69
C GLU A 436 15.59 26.90 4.28
N THR A 437 16.85 26.69 3.88
CA THR A 437 17.22 26.19 2.54
C THR A 437 17.25 24.66 2.44
N ALA A 438 17.55 23.96 3.53
CA ALA A 438 17.51 22.51 3.62
C ALA A 438 16.14 21.99 4.09
N ALA A 439 15.13 22.03 3.22
CA ALA A 439 13.80 21.49 3.50
C ALA A 439 13.81 19.94 3.50
N PRO A 440 13.52 19.25 4.63
CA PRO A 440 13.67 17.80 4.73
C PRO A 440 12.41 17.00 4.34
N VAL A 441 11.28 17.66 4.13
CA VAL A 441 9.97 17.04 3.89
C VAL A 441 9.22 17.85 2.84
N VAL A 442 8.63 17.17 1.86
CA VAL A 442 7.64 17.76 0.94
C VAL A 442 6.26 17.24 1.33
N VAL A 443 5.27 18.12 1.42
CA VAL A 443 3.87 17.78 1.65
C VAL A 443 3.01 18.48 0.62
N PHE A 444 2.13 17.74 -0.05
CA PHE A 444 1.27 18.26 -1.10
C PHE A 444 -0.11 17.60 -1.09
N GLN A 445 -1.06 18.22 -1.78
CA GLN A 445 -2.40 17.67 -1.98
C GLN A 445 -2.92 18.05 -3.37
N PHE A 446 -3.79 17.22 -3.93
CA PHE A 446 -4.71 17.62 -4.98
C PHE A 446 -5.86 18.42 -4.38
N ASP A 447 -6.09 19.64 -4.85
CA ASP A 447 -7.27 20.44 -4.50
C ASP A 447 -8.08 20.94 -5.70
N GLY A 448 -7.66 20.56 -6.92
CA GLY A 448 -8.38 20.81 -8.16
C GLY A 448 -8.39 22.27 -8.59
N SER A 449 -7.62 23.14 -7.94
CA SER A 449 -7.53 24.55 -8.32
C SER A 449 -6.69 24.72 -9.61
N VAL A 450 -7.30 25.35 -10.62
CA VAL A 450 -6.53 25.92 -11.73
C VAL A 450 -5.63 27.01 -11.14
N THR A 451 -4.32 26.89 -11.30
CA THR A 451 -3.32 27.81 -10.74
C THR A 451 -3.27 29.13 -11.53
N VAL A 452 -4.38 29.88 -11.51
CA VAL A 452 -4.48 31.23 -12.08
C VAL A 452 -3.56 32.16 -11.30
N THR A 453 -2.38 32.41 -11.86
CA THR A 453 -1.42 33.39 -11.33
C THR A 453 -2.04 34.77 -11.33
N ALA A 454 -2.22 35.34 -10.12
CA ALA A 454 -3.04 36.52 -9.89
C ALA A 454 -2.46 37.80 -10.53
N SER A 455 -2.78 38.03 -11.80
CA SER A 455 -2.22 39.13 -12.60
C SER A 455 -3.22 39.75 -13.59
N SER A 456 -4.49 39.91 -13.21
CA SER A 456 -5.43 40.84 -13.85
C SER A 456 -6.41 41.44 -12.83
N PRO A 457 -6.78 42.72 -12.96
CA PRO A 457 -7.67 43.40 -12.01
C PRO A 457 -9.14 43.03 -12.24
N SER A 458 -9.97 43.36 -11.25
CA SER A 458 -11.41 43.13 -11.29
C SER A 458 -12.13 44.03 -12.31
N ASP A 459 -12.67 43.42 -13.37
CA ASP A 459 -13.77 44.03 -14.14
C ASP A 459 -15.12 43.49 -13.64
N ASN A 460 -16.03 44.42 -13.33
CA ASN A 460 -17.41 44.12 -12.95
C ASN A 460 -18.34 44.26 -14.17
N ASN A 461 -19.47 43.55 -14.13
CA ASN A 461 -20.50 43.45 -15.18
C ASN A 461 -20.04 42.61 -16.39
N THR A 462 -20.85 41.74 -17.00
CA THR A 462 -22.33 41.74 -17.11
C THR A 462 -22.96 40.36 -17.00
N SER A 463 -24.21 40.30 -16.54
CA SER A 463 -25.05 39.08 -16.57
C SER A 463 -25.69 38.84 -17.94
N HIS A 464 -25.55 37.64 -18.51
CA HIS A 464 -26.59 36.98 -19.33
C HIS A 464 -26.39 35.46 -19.29
N GLY A 465 -27.48 34.69 -19.43
CA GLY A 465 -27.54 33.31 -18.97
C GLY A 465 -27.00 32.25 -19.95
N SER A 466 -26.15 31.39 -19.41
CA SER A 466 -26.01 29.97 -19.74
C SER A 466 -25.96 29.21 -18.42
N ASP A 467 -26.46 27.97 -18.38
CA ASP A 467 -26.34 27.09 -17.21
C ASP A 467 -24.89 26.55 -17.12
N GLU A 468 -23.96 27.42 -16.75
CA GLU A 468 -22.56 27.05 -16.53
C GLU A 468 -22.44 26.16 -15.30
N ILE A 469 -22.12 24.89 -15.56
CA ILE A 469 -21.83 23.87 -14.56
C ILE A 469 -20.67 24.38 -13.69
N LYS A 470 -20.95 24.67 -12.41
CA LYS A 470 -19.93 25.16 -11.48
C LYS A 470 -18.86 24.10 -11.23
N PRO A 471 -17.56 24.47 -11.23
CA PRO A 471 -16.49 23.54 -10.88
C PRO A 471 -16.64 23.07 -9.42
N LEU A 472 -16.28 21.81 -9.14
CA LEU A 472 -16.20 21.30 -7.77
C LEU A 472 -14.94 21.86 -7.08
N GLU A 473 -15.13 22.76 -6.11
CA GLU A 473 -14.03 23.31 -5.30
C GLU A 473 -13.81 22.51 -4.01
N LYS A 474 -12.55 22.29 -3.56
CA LYS A 474 -12.26 21.56 -2.29
C LYS A 474 -12.95 22.17 -1.07
N VAL A 475 -13.17 23.50 -1.05
CA VAL A 475 -13.90 24.19 0.04
C VAL A 475 -15.36 23.70 0.18
N SER A 476 -15.98 23.29 -0.93
CA SER A 476 -17.37 22.80 -0.94
C SER A 476 -17.51 21.30 -0.63
N ASN A 477 -16.48 20.51 -0.91
CA ASN A 477 -16.53 19.04 -0.88
C ASN A 477 -15.25 18.42 -0.27
N PRO A 478 -14.81 18.82 0.95
CA PRO A 478 -13.49 18.47 1.46
C PRO A 478 -13.22 16.96 1.51
N SER A 479 -14.17 16.18 2.05
CA SER A 479 -14.04 14.72 2.16
C SER A 479 -13.90 14.00 0.82
N TYR A 480 -14.51 14.51 -0.25
CA TYR A 480 -14.32 13.94 -1.60
C TYR A 480 -12.88 14.12 -2.07
N PHE A 481 -12.33 15.33 -1.92
CA PHE A 481 -10.92 15.58 -2.23
C PHE A 481 -9.97 14.79 -1.32
N ASP A 482 -10.32 14.56 -0.07
CA ASP A 482 -9.53 13.72 0.82
C ASP A 482 -9.49 12.25 0.35
N ARG A 483 -10.59 11.74 -0.26
CA ARG A 483 -10.57 10.45 -0.99
C ARG A 483 -9.73 10.50 -2.27
N LEU A 484 -9.76 11.58 -3.04
CA LEU A 484 -8.88 11.76 -4.22
C LEU A 484 -7.39 11.77 -3.82
N ASN A 485 -7.05 12.43 -2.72
CA ASN A 485 -5.69 12.44 -2.16
C ASN A 485 -5.26 11.06 -1.63
N SER A 486 -6.17 10.33 -0.99
CA SER A 486 -5.94 8.94 -0.57
C SER A 486 -5.60 8.04 -1.77
N TRP A 487 -6.35 8.17 -2.87
CA TRP A 487 -6.11 7.44 -4.10
C TRP A 487 -4.78 7.84 -4.77
N LEU A 488 -4.48 9.15 -4.83
CA LEU A 488 -3.23 9.64 -5.42
C LEU A 488 -1.99 9.18 -4.64
N GLY A 489 -2.04 9.15 -3.31
CA GLY A 489 -0.94 8.58 -2.51
C GLY A 489 -0.74 7.09 -2.78
N GLN A 490 -1.83 6.32 -2.84
CA GLN A 490 -1.78 4.88 -3.15
C GLN A 490 -1.27 4.58 -4.56
N ILE A 491 -1.67 5.36 -5.57
CA ILE A 491 -1.26 5.16 -6.96
C ILE A 491 0.22 5.53 -7.16
N LEU A 492 0.69 6.61 -6.52
CA LEU A 492 2.10 7.01 -6.55
C LEU A 492 3.00 6.01 -5.81
N GLN A 493 2.59 5.48 -4.65
CA GLN A 493 3.35 4.44 -3.95
C GLN A 493 3.48 3.16 -4.79
N ARG A 494 2.42 2.78 -5.51
CA ARG A 494 2.41 1.60 -6.40
C ARG A 494 3.26 1.79 -7.65
N ASP A 495 3.16 2.95 -8.30
CA ASP A 495 3.79 3.21 -9.61
C ASP A 495 5.22 3.75 -9.48
N CYS A 496 5.59 4.31 -8.33
CA CYS A 496 6.90 4.88 -8.04
C CYS A 496 7.51 4.31 -6.74
N PRO A 497 7.67 2.98 -6.58
CA PRO A 497 8.07 2.30 -5.33
C PRO A 497 9.53 2.52 -4.90
N ASN A 498 10.20 3.56 -5.43
CA ASN A 498 11.51 4.03 -5.00
C ASN A 498 11.37 5.32 -4.14
N PHE A 499 10.15 5.80 -3.95
CA PHE A 499 9.80 6.90 -3.06
C PHE A 499 8.83 6.34 -2.01
N ASP A 500 9.09 6.58 -0.73
CA ASP A 500 8.13 6.23 0.31
C ASP A 500 7.19 7.42 0.56
N PHE A 501 5.98 7.32 0.02
CA PHE A 501 4.91 8.31 0.14
C PHE A 501 3.95 7.95 1.26
N GLU A 502 3.99 8.71 2.34
CA GLU A 502 3.01 8.61 3.42
C GLU A 502 1.74 9.40 3.10
N ILE A 503 0.58 8.81 3.42
CA ILE A 503 -0.70 9.51 3.43
C ILE A 503 -0.95 10.02 4.86
N ILE A 504 -1.00 11.33 5.03
CA ILE A 504 -1.11 12.00 6.34
C ILE A 504 -2.40 12.82 6.49
N GLU A 505 -2.85 12.99 7.73
CA GLU A 505 -3.94 13.90 8.08
C GLU A 505 -3.37 15.24 8.58
N HIS A 506 -3.61 16.32 7.83
CA HIS A 506 -3.15 17.66 8.15
C HIS A 506 -4.30 18.52 8.71
N ALA A 507 -4.14 19.03 9.93
CA ALA A 507 -5.20 19.66 10.72
C ALA A 507 -5.97 20.82 10.05
N THR A 508 -5.39 21.49 9.04
CA THR A 508 -6.02 22.56 8.27
C THR A 508 -6.38 22.21 6.81
N HIS A 509 -5.95 21.04 6.32
CA HIS A 509 -6.00 20.70 4.89
C HIS A 509 -6.62 19.34 4.56
N GLY A 510 -6.87 18.50 5.55
CA GLY A 510 -7.43 17.15 5.35
C GLY A 510 -6.35 16.16 4.98
N THR A 511 -6.61 15.26 4.04
CA THR A 511 -5.64 14.27 3.59
C THR A 511 -4.61 14.91 2.65
N CYS A 512 -3.33 14.73 2.97
CA CYS A 512 -2.19 15.15 2.16
C CYS A 512 -1.22 13.99 1.94
N ILE A 513 -0.39 14.11 0.90
CA ILE A 513 0.70 13.18 0.59
C ILE A 513 1.99 13.81 1.10
N ARG A 514 2.83 13.00 1.76
CA ARG A 514 4.09 13.40 2.39
C ARG A 514 5.24 12.57 1.84
N TYR A 515 6.41 13.19 1.68
CA TYR A 515 7.65 12.52 1.31
C TYR A 515 8.83 13.03 2.17
N CYS A 516 9.65 12.11 2.68
CA CYS A 516 10.83 12.42 3.50
C CYS A 516 12.02 11.48 3.16
N PRO A 517 13.00 11.92 2.35
CA PRO A 517 14.17 11.12 1.97
C PRO A 517 15.20 10.92 3.10
N LEU A 518 14.85 11.29 4.33
CA LEU A 518 15.64 11.08 5.55
C LEU A 518 14.98 10.06 6.49
N GLU A 519 13.87 9.43 6.08
CA GLU A 519 13.22 8.34 6.80
C GLU A 519 13.38 6.98 6.07
N LEU A 520 14.54 6.78 5.44
CA LEU A 520 14.88 5.60 4.62
C LEU A 520 14.72 4.28 5.38
N SER A 521 14.16 3.27 4.70
CA SER A 521 14.12 1.89 5.17
C SER A 521 15.47 1.18 4.96
N LEU A 522 15.56 -0.09 5.40
CA LEU A 522 16.80 -0.88 5.41
C LEU A 522 17.41 -1.02 4.01
N GLY A 523 18.65 -0.54 3.85
CA GLY A 523 19.41 -0.66 2.61
C GLY A 523 19.00 0.31 1.49
N GLU A 524 17.97 1.13 1.71
CA GLU A 524 17.52 2.11 0.73
C GLU A 524 18.53 3.24 0.52
N GLN A 525 18.50 3.82 -0.68
CA GLN A 525 19.28 5.00 -1.04
C GLN A 525 18.36 6.08 -1.62
N PRO A 526 18.70 7.37 -1.53
CA PRO A 526 17.92 8.43 -2.13
C PRO A 526 17.63 8.19 -3.63
N PRO A 527 16.43 8.52 -4.14
CA PRO A 527 16.04 8.27 -5.53
C PRO A 527 17.01 8.88 -6.54
N THR A 528 17.29 8.14 -7.62
CA THR A 528 18.12 8.63 -8.72
C THR A 528 17.36 9.64 -9.59
N ALA A 529 18.07 10.41 -10.42
CA ALA A 529 17.46 11.32 -11.39
C ALA A 529 16.41 10.63 -12.29
N LYS A 530 16.65 9.39 -12.71
CA LYS A 530 15.70 8.59 -13.49
C LYS A 530 14.43 8.24 -12.72
N ASN A 531 14.53 8.06 -11.40
CA ASN A 531 13.35 7.85 -10.55
C ASN A 531 12.52 9.14 -10.47
N LEU A 532 13.17 10.31 -10.38
CA LEU A 532 12.50 11.62 -10.40
C LEU A 532 11.81 11.89 -11.74
N GLU A 533 12.46 11.60 -12.88
CA GLU A 533 11.84 11.67 -14.22
C GLU A 533 10.59 10.78 -14.32
N SER A 534 10.68 9.53 -13.84
CA SER A 534 9.55 8.59 -13.84
C SER A 534 8.41 9.04 -12.91
N LEU A 535 8.74 9.71 -11.80
CA LEU A 535 7.76 10.27 -10.88
C LEU A 535 7.05 11.49 -11.48
N ALA A 536 7.76 12.37 -12.17
CA ALA A 536 7.17 13.52 -12.84
C ALA A 536 6.08 13.09 -13.84
N GLN A 537 6.41 12.13 -14.71
CA GLN A 537 5.47 11.59 -15.70
C GLN A 537 4.28 10.88 -15.04
N SER A 538 4.51 10.13 -13.96
CA SER A 538 3.46 9.44 -13.19
C SER A 538 2.52 10.46 -12.54
N LEU A 539 3.06 11.48 -11.88
CA LEU A 539 2.33 12.54 -11.21
C LEU A 539 1.46 13.34 -12.20
N GLU A 540 2.04 13.80 -13.31
CA GLU A 540 1.31 14.51 -14.37
C GLU A 540 0.13 13.69 -14.89
N THR A 541 0.37 12.41 -15.24
CA THR A 541 -0.65 11.49 -15.74
C THR A 541 -1.80 11.29 -14.74
N HIS A 542 -1.48 11.05 -13.46
CA HIS A 542 -2.50 10.80 -12.43
C HIS A 542 -3.24 12.08 -12.01
N VAL A 543 -2.58 13.24 -12.04
CA VAL A 543 -3.21 14.55 -11.81
C VAL A 543 -4.20 14.90 -12.92
N ASP A 544 -3.87 14.63 -14.19
CA ASP A 544 -4.81 14.82 -15.29
C ASP A 544 -6.01 13.88 -15.24
N ILE A 545 -5.82 12.62 -14.81
CA ILE A 545 -6.94 11.70 -14.51
C ILE A 545 -7.85 12.28 -13.42
N LEU A 546 -7.30 12.92 -12.39
CA LEU A 546 -8.08 13.56 -11.32
C LEU A 546 -8.79 14.83 -11.80
N ARG A 547 -8.13 15.69 -12.58
CA ARG A 547 -8.72 16.89 -13.21
C ARG A 547 -9.85 16.52 -14.16
N ALA A 548 -9.65 15.50 -14.99
CA ALA A 548 -10.68 14.89 -15.82
C ALA A 548 -11.85 14.39 -14.96
N THR A 549 -11.58 13.55 -13.96
CA THR A 549 -12.63 12.98 -13.11
C THR A 549 -13.48 14.05 -12.41
N ILE A 550 -12.87 15.15 -11.92
CA ILE A 550 -13.62 16.29 -11.37
C ILE A 550 -14.52 16.95 -12.41
N LYS A 551 -14.00 17.23 -13.61
CA LYS A 551 -14.75 17.86 -14.70
C LYS A 551 -15.92 16.99 -15.15
N HIS A 552 -15.66 15.71 -15.41
CA HIS A 552 -16.68 14.74 -15.85
C HIS A 552 -17.72 14.46 -14.75
N LYS A 553 -17.33 14.46 -13.46
CA LYS A 553 -18.27 14.32 -12.32
C LYS A 553 -19.36 15.38 -12.30
N ALA A 554 -19.03 16.63 -12.63
CA ALA A 554 -20.01 17.71 -12.64
C ALA A 554 -21.05 17.53 -13.77
N THR A 555 -20.59 17.13 -14.96
CA THR A 555 -21.47 16.72 -16.09
C THR A 555 -22.30 15.49 -15.75
N PHE A 556 -21.70 14.46 -15.16
CA PHE A 556 -22.33 13.21 -14.73
C PHE A 556 -23.50 13.46 -13.78
N MET A 557 -23.34 14.32 -12.77
CA MET A 557 -24.43 14.69 -11.86
C MET A 557 -25.59 15.37 -12.61
N TYR A 558 -25.31 16.33 -13.48
CA TYR A 558 -26.33 17.02 -14.29
C TYR A 558 -27.10 16.07 -15.23
N LEU A 559 -26.40 15.16 -15.92
CA LEU A 559 -27.02 14.17 -16.80
C LEU A 559 -27.88 13.15 -16.05
N VAL A 560 -27.45 12.74 -14.86
CA VAL A 560 -28.21 11.83 -14.00
C VAL A 560 -29.44 12.52 -13.40
N GLU A 561 -29.34 13.78 -12.96
CA GLU A 561 -30.49 14.57 -12.48
C GLU A 561 -31.54 14.83 -13.58
N LYS A 562 -31.11 14.88 -14.85
CA LYS A 562 -31.97 15.04 -16.03
C LYS A 562 -32.65 13.74 -16.48
N SER A 563 -32.24 12.57 -15.96
CA SER A 563 -32.72 11.26 -16.44
C SER A 563 -33.86 10.72 -15.58
N ASP A 564 -35.01 10.43 -16.21
CA ASP A 564 -36.22 9.95 -15.52
C ASP A 564 -35.97 8.67 -14.70
N VAL A 565 -35.09 7.78 -15.20
CA VAL A 565 -34.85 6.42 -14.66
C VAL A 565 -33.54 6.26 -13.88
N LEU A 566 -32.70 7.29 -13.78
CA LEU A 566 -31.44 7.22 -13.02
C LEU A 566 -31.53 8.09 -11.77
N ARG A 567 -30.87 7.65 -10.68
CA ARG A 567 -30.70 8.45 -9.46
C ARG A 567 -29.23 8.46 -9.05
N PHE A 568 -28.70 9.64 -8.75
CA PHE A 568 -27.34 9.80 -8.26
C PHE A 568 -27.23 9.27 -6.83
N VAL A 569 -26.20 8.46 -6.57
CA VAL A 569 -25.89 7.90 -5.25
C VAL A 569 -24.56 8.48 -4.80
N ASN A 570 -24.61 9.30 -3.75
CA ASN A 570 -23.39 9.82 -3.13
C ASN A 570 -22.68 8.69 -2.36
N LEU A 571 -21.39 8.52 -2.64
CA LEU A 571 -20.54 7.47 -2.08
C LEU A 571 -19.38 8.13 -1.30
N PRO A 572 -19.49 8.27 0.03
CA PRO A 572 -18.51 9.02 0.83
C PRO A 572 -17.12 8.37 0.89
N ASP A 573 -17.05 7.07 0.60
CA ASP A 573 -15.82 6.27 0.63
C ASP A 573 -15.24 6.00 -0.77
N TRP A 574 -15.71 6.72 -1.79
CA TRP A 574 -15.33 6.48 -3.18
C TRP A 574 -14.59 7.65 -3.84
N ALA A 575 -13.40 7.36 -4.33
CA ALA A 575 -12.62 8.24 -5.18
C ALA A 575 -12.99 7.99 -6.65
N GLY A 576 -13.80 8.88 -7.24
CA GLY A 576 -14.35 8.72 -8.60
C GLY A 576 -15.58 9.58 -8.87
N MET A 577 -16.16 9.44 -10.06
CA MET A 577 -17.35 10.21 -10.47
C MET A 577 -18.53 10.01 -9.51
N GLY A 578 -18.83 8.77 -9.09
CA GLY A 578 -19.85 8.50 -8.07
C GLY A 578 -20.58 7.18 -8.29
N GLY A 579 -21.78 7.08 -7.70
CA GLY A 579 -22.70 5.97 -7.91
C GLY A 579 -23.94 6.40 -8.69
N VAL A 580 -24.51 5.50 -9.49
CA VAL A 580 -25.82 5.65 -10.14
C VAL A 580 -26.65 4.42 -9.89
N ARG A 581 -27.93 4.63 -9.54
CA ARG A 581 -28.93 3.58 -9.37
C ARG A 581 -29.94 3.67 -10.51
N PHE A 582 -30.20 2.56 -11.18
CA PHE A 582 -31.30 2.43 -12.13
C PHE A 582 -32.59 2.17 -11.35
N VAL A 583 -33.60 3.04 -11.52
CA VAL A 583 -34.86 3.04 -10.78
C VAL A 583 -36.03 3.02 -11.77
N PRO A 584 -36.81 1.92 -11.85
CA PRO A 584 -37.97 1.83 -12.72
C PRO A 584 -39.08 2.84 -12.41
N ASP A 585 -39.84 3.22 -13.45
CA ASP A 585 -40.98 4.13 -13.35
C ASP A 585 -41.99 3.68 -12.27
N GLY A 586 -42.38 4.62 -11.40
CA GLY A 586 -43.36 4.39 -10.33
C GLY A 586 -42.81 3.67 -9.09
N TRP A 587 -41.57 3.18 -9.09
CA TRP A 587 -40.99 2.46 -7.94
C TRP A 587 -40.93 3.33 -6.66
N GLU A 588 -40.75 4.64 -6.80
CA GLU A 588 -40.79 5.62 -5.69
C GLU A 588 -42.14 5.69 -4.95
N SER A 589 -43.21 5.09 -5.48
CA SER A 589 -44.49 4.95 -4.77
C SER A 589 -44.58 3.70 -3.87
N LEU A 590 -43.60 2.80 -3.96
CA LEU A 590 -43.61 1.45 -3.37
C LEU A 590 -42.47 1.24 -2.37
N LEU A 591 -42.31 2.14 -1.38
CA LEU A 591 -41.29 2.05 -0.32
C LEU A 591 -41.54 0.90 0.69
N THR A 592 -41.53 -0.34 0.20
CA THR A 592 -41.59 -1.58 1.00
C THR A 592 -40.22 -2.26 1.01
N ASP A 593 -39.92 -3.04 2.05
CA ASP A 593 -38.62 -3.73 2.14
C ASP A 593 -38.49 -4.88 1.10
N GLN A 594 -39.61 -5.41 0.62
CA GLN A 594 -39.62 -6.30 -0.55
C GLN A 594 -39.16 -5.56 -1.81
N ALA A 595 -39.75 -4.40 -2.13
CA ALA A 595 -39.38 -3.61 -3.30
C ALA A 595 -37.90 -3.18 -3.26
N LYS A 596 -37.35 -2.88 -2.07
CA LYS A 596 -35.91 -2.63 -1.87
C LYS A 596 -35.05 -3.83 -2.27
N THR A 597 -35.49 -5.04 -1.89
CA THR A 597 -34.78 -6.29 -2.22
C THR A 597 -34.83 -6.56 -3.73
N GLU A 598 -35.97 -6.31 -4.37
CA GLU A 598 -36.15 -6.41 -5.81
C GLU A 598 -35.29 -5.38 -6.58
N LEU A 599 -35.20 -4.13 -6.10
CA LEU A 599 -34.34 -3.10 -6.69
C LEU A 599 -32.84 -3.40 -6.52
N ASN A 600 -32.46 -3.94 -5.35
CA ASN A 600 -31.08 -4.39 -5.11
C ASN A 600 -30.70 -5.54 -6.05
N LYS A 601 -31.59 -6.52 -6.25
CA LYS A 601 -31.39 -7.58 -7.24
C LYS A 601 -31.25 -6.98 -8.65
N LEU A 602 -32.18 -6.11 -9.08
CA LEU A 602 -32.14 -5.48 -10.40
C LEU A 602 -30.82 -4.73 -10.65
N ASN A 603 -30.31 -3.98 -9.66
CA ASN A 603 -29.06 -3.23 -9.78
C ASN A 603 -27.81 -4.14 -9.66
N ALA A 604 -27.89 -5.29 -8.99
CA ALA A 604 -26.83 -6.29 -8.99
C ALA A 604 -26.74 -7.02 -10.35
N ASP A 605 -27.87 -7.52 -10.87
CA ASP A 605 -27.99 -8.17 -12.17
C ASP A 605 -27.54 -7.22 -13.31
N LEU A 606 -27.81 -5.91 -13.17
CA LEU A 606 -27.30 -4.84 -14.03
C LEU A 606 -25.78 -4.68 -13.95
N VAL A 607 -25.18 -4.62 -12.75
CA VAL A 607 -23.72 -4.53 -12.61
C VAL A 607 -23.02 -5.78 -13.16
N GLU A 608 -23.57 -6.97 -12.98
CA GLU A 608 -23.02 -8.20 -13.58
C GLU A 608 -23.08 -8.16 -15.12
N SER A 609 -24.20 -7.69 -15.68
CA SER A 609 -24.37 -7.51 -17.13
C SER A 609 -23.42 -6.45 -17.72
N LEU A 610 -23.18 -5.35 -16.99
CA LEU A 610 -22.22 -4.31 -17.37
C LEU A 610 -20.78 -4.83 -17.29
N LYS A 611 -20.42 -5.58 -16.24
CA LYS A 611 -19.10 -6.23 -16.10
C LYS A 611 -18.77 -7.22 -17.21
N ALA A 612 -19.78 -7.92 -17.73
CA ALA A 612 -19.61 -8.80 -18.88
C ALA A 612 -19.32 -8.03 -20.20
N THR A 613 -19.53 -6.71 -20.21
CA THR A 613 -19.21 -5.81 -21.33
C THR A 613 -17.88 -5.07 -21.10
N ASP A 614 -17.68 -4.50 -19.91
CA ASP A 614 -16.44 -3.83 -19.49
C ASP A 614 -16.19 -4.02 -17.98
N ASN A 615 -14.96 -4.42 -17.63
CA ASN A 615 -14.52 -4.60 -16.24
C ASN A 615 -14.41 -3.28 -15.45
N ALA A 616 -14.48 -2.12 -16.10
CA ALA A 616 -14.48 -0.80 -15.43
C ALA A 616 -15.67 -0.60 -14.48
N PHE A 617 -16.81 -1.27 -14.72
CA PHE A 617 -18.00 -1.18 -13.87
C PHE A 617 -17.86 -2.00 -12.59
N SER A 618 -18.14 -1.40 -11.44
CA SER A 618 -18.07 -2.08 -10.15
C SER A 618 -19.35 -1.94 -9.32
N LEU A 619 -19.58 -2.89 -8.41
CA LEU A 619 -20.77 -2.89 -7.55
C LEU A 619 -20.57 -1.91 -6.40
N GLY A 620 -21.60 -1.13 -6.13
CA GLY A 620 -21.67 -0.24 -4.98
C GLY A 620 -22.90 -0.44 -4.13
N GLU A 621 -22.79 0.10 -2.91
CA GLU A 621 -23.84 0.20 -1.93
C GLU A 621 -23.85 1.66 -1.47
N GLY A 622 -25.03 2.28 -1.45
CA GLY A 622 -25.23 3.62 -0.90
C GLY A 622 -25.38 3.61 0.62
N PRO A 623 -25.36 4.79 1.28
CA PRO A 623 -25.60 4.91 2.72
C PRO A 623 -27.01 4.49 3.16
N ASP A 624 -27.88 4.18 2.20
CA ASP A 624 -29.24 3.64 2.35
C ASP A 624 -29.31 2.10 2.30
N GLY A 625 -28.18 1.40 2.14
CA GLY A 625 -28.12 -0.06 1.99
C GLY A 625 -28.65 -0.56 0.65
N LEU A 626 -28.76 0.33 -0.34
CA LEU A 626 -29.26 0.01 -1.67
C LEU A 626 -28.14 0.01 -2.72
N ILE A 627 -28.17 -0.98 -3.62
CA ILE A 627 -27.12 -1.24 -4.59
C ILE A 627 -27.11 -0.16 -5.71
N CYS A 628 -25.93 0.12 -6.26
CA CYS A 628 -25.73 1.04 -7.38
C CYS A 628 -24.54 0.61 -8.26
N VAL A 629 -24.49 1.10 -9.50
CA VAL A 629 -23.31 1.04 -10.37
C VAL A 629 -22.30 2.09 -9.89
N ARG A 630 -21.04 1.70 -9.61
CA ARG A 630 -19.94 2.63 -9.29
C ARG A 630 -19.16 2.99 -10.54
N PHE A 631 -18.86 4.28 -10.66
CA PHE A 631 -18.00 4.87 -11.69
C PHE A 631 -16.71 5.38 -11.04
N GLY A 632 -15.57 4.84 -11.45
CA GLY A 632 -14.25 5.16 -10.90
C GLY A 632 -13.67 6.50 -11.38
N MET A 633 -12.36 6.51 -11.57
CA MET A 633 -11.65 7.60 -12.26
C MET A 633 -11.83 7.49 -13.78
N VAL A 634 -11.75 8.62 -14.48
CA VAL A 634 -11.94 8.73 -15.94
C VAL A 634 -10.91 9.67 -16.56
N THR A 635 -10.62 9.49 -17.85
CA THR A 635 -9.73 10.34 -18.65
C THR A 635 -10.53 11.42 -19.41
N HIS A 636 -9.84 12.41 -19.97
CA HIS A 636 -10.46 13.44 -20.82
C HIS A 636 -11.15 12.92 -22.10
N GLU A 637 -10.85 11.70 -22.52
CA GLU A 637 -11.45 11.03 -23.69
C GLU A 637 -12.75 10.28 -23.34
N THR A 638 -13.15 10.26 -22.07
CA THR A 638 -14.30 9.49 -21.61
C THR A 638 -15.62 10.23 -21.88
N ASP A 639 -16.44 9.70 -22.79
CA ASP A 639 -17.79 10.19 -23.03
C ASP A 639 -18.73 9.75 -21.89
N VAL A 640 -19.32 10.73 -21.20
CA VAL A 640 -20.18 10.50 -20.04
C VAL A 640 -21.63 10.25 -20.45
N ASP A 641 -22.07 10.80 -21.58
CA ASP A 641 -23.39 10.57 -22.14
C ASP A 641 -23.48 9.12 -22.66
N GLU A 642 -22.50 8.64 -23.42
CA GLU A 642 -22.46 7.24 -23.91
C GLU A 642 -22.40 6.23 -22.75
N LEU A 643 -21.59 6.49 -21.71
CA LEU A 643 -21.54 5.64 -20.53
C LEU A 643 -22.87 5.56 -19.75
N LEU A 644 -23.63 6.66 -19.68
CA LEU A 644 -24.94 6.68 -19.02
C LEU A 644 -26.02 6.01 -19.89
N ASP A 645 -26.01 6.22 -21.20
CA ASP A 645 -26.90 5.52 -22.14
C ASP A 645 -26.63 4.00 -22.19
N LEU A 646 -25.38 3.57 -22.00
CA LEU A 646 -25.04 2.15 -21.80
C LEU A 646 -25.71 1.59 -20.54
N VAL A 647 -25.64 2.31 -19.40
CA VAL A 647 -26.33 1.88 -18.16
C VAL A 647 -27.85 1.89 -18.31
N VAL A 648 -28.44 2.86 -19.01
CA VAL A 648 -29.90 2.90 -19.27
C VAL A 648 -30.34 1.77 -20.18
N SER A 649 -29.58 1.47 -21.26
CA SER A 649 -29.93 0.43 -22.23
C SER A 649 -29.78 -0.98 -21.65
N VAL A 650 -28.70 -1.26 -20.92
CA VAL A 650 -28.54 -2.53 -20.19
C VAL A 650 -29.55 -2.63 -19.05
N GLY A 651 -29.81 -1.54 -18.31
CA GLY A 651 -30.83 -1.50 -17.25
C GLY A 651 -32.23 -1.87 -17.74
N ARG A 652 -32.66 -1.31 -18.88
CA ARG A 652 -33.93 -1.68 -19.53
C ARG A 652 -33.95 -3.13 -19.99
N ASN A 653 -32.86 -3.64 -20.58
CA ASN A 653 -32.75 -5.04 -21.01
C ASN A 653 -32.87 -6.01 -19.82
N VAL A 654 -32.16 -5.75 -18.72
CA VAL A 654 -32.26 -6.55 -17.48
C VAL A 654 -33.66 -6.47 -16.86
N GLN A 655 -34.28 -5.28 -16.84
CA GLN A 655 -35.66 -5.09 -16.38
C GLN A 655 -36.69 -5.86 -17.23
N GLU A 656 -36.57 -5.83 -18.55
CA GLU A 656 -37.42 -6.59 -19.47
C GLU A 656 -37.25 -8.10 -19.28
N ASN A 657 -36.00 -8.58 -19.17
CA ASN A 657 -35.71 -9.98 -18.90
C ASN A 657 -36.27 -10.46 -17.56
N SER A 658 -36.16 -9.67 -16.48
CA SER A 658 -36.81 -10.00 -15.20
C SER A 658 -38.33 -10.10 -15.38
N ARG A 659 -38.96 -9.10 -16.01
CA ARG A 659 -40.41 -9.10 -16.25
C ARG A 659 -40.88 -10.31 -17.08
N VAL A 660 -40.07 -10.76 -18.05
CA VAL A 660 -40.34 -11.99 -18.82
C VAL A 660 -40.21 -13.22 -17.92
N LEU A 661 -39.18 -13.31 -17.07
CA LEU A 661 -39.02 -14.43 -16.12
C LEU A 661 -40.11 -14.47 -15.04
N ASP A 662 -40.57 -13.32 -14.55
CA ASP A 662 -41.63 -13.19 -13.56
C ASP A 662 -42.99 -13.61 -14.16
N THR A 663 -43.31 -13.15 -15.37
CA THR A 663 -44.53 -13.57 -16.08
C THR A 663 -44.49 -15.05 -16.50
N MET A 664 -43.34 -15.57 -16.94
CA MET A 664 -43.17 -17.01 -17.16
C MET A 664 -43.32 -17.81 -15.86
N SER A 665 -42.81 -17.31 -14.73
CA SER A 665 -42.94 -17.95 -13.42
C SER A 665 -44.39 -17.99 -12.94
N GLU A 666 -45.18 -16.93 -13.19
CA GLU A 666 -46.62 -16.95 -12.91
C GLU A 666 -47.36 -17.93 -13.84
N ILE A 667 -47.06 -17.96 -15.14
CA ILE A 667 -47.65 -18.92 -16.08
C ILE A 667 -47.30 -20.37 -15.69
N VAL A 668 -46.06 -20.63 -15.24
CA VAL A 668 -45.64 -21.93 -14.71
C VAL A 668 -46.40 -22.28 -13.43
N LYS A 669 -46.52 -21.34 -12.48
CA LYS A 669 -47.25 -21.56 -11.22
C LYS A 669 -48.72 -21.87 -11.47
N ARG A 670 -49.43 -21.01 -12.23
CA ARG A 670 -50.82 -21.23 -12.63
C ARG A 670 -50.97 -22.53 -13.45
N GLY A 671 -50.00 -22.86 -14.28
CA GLY A 671 -49.97 -24.11 -15.05
C GLY A 671 -49.81 -25.36 -14.19
N ILE A 672 -49.02 -25.31 -13.11
CA ILE A 672 -48.90 -26.38 -12.12
C ILE A 672 -50.19 -26.49 -11.28
N GLU A 673 -50.77 -25.37 -10.85
CA GLU A 673 -52.04 -25.33 -10.11
C GLU A 673 -53.19 -25.91 -10.96
N ALA A 674 -53.30 -25.51 -12.24
CA ALA A 674 -54.28 -26.07 -13.17
C ALA A 674 -54.02 -27.54 -13.50
N ALA A 675 -52.76 -27.94 -13.76
CA ALA A 675 -52.43 -29.34 -14.05
C ALA A 675 -52.68 -30.25 -12.84
N THR A 676 -52.43 -29.79 -11.61
CA THR A 676 -52.73 -30.56 -10.39
C THR A 676 -54.23 -30.61 -10.11
N ALA A 677 -54.99 -29.54 -10.36
CA ALA A 677 -56.45 -29.57 -10.29
C ALA A 677 -57.07 -30.52 -11.33
N ASP A 678 -56.61 -30.49 -12.59
CA ASP A 678 -57.06 -31.41 -13.64
C ASP A 678 -56.73 -32.88 -13.33
N LEU A 679 -55.58 -33.14 -12.70
CA LEU A 679 -55.19 -34.50 -12.26
C LEU A 679 -55.98 -34.96 -11.03
N GLN A 680 -56.26 -34.07 -10.08
CA GLN A 680 -57.13 -34.37 -8.93
C GLN A 680 -58.54 -34.69 -9.43
N ARG A 681 -59.14 -33.84 -10.26
CA ARG A 681 -60.45 -34.06 -10.87
C ARG A 681 -60.50 -35.38 -11.64
N GLU A 682 -59.51 -35.68 -12.49
CA GLU A 682 -59.49 -36.94 -13.23
C GLU A 682 -59.28 -38.16 -12.32
N SER A 683 -58.61 -37.99 -11.16
CA SER A 683 -58.53 -39.04 -10.13
C SER A 683 -59.84 -39.26 -9.38
N GLU A 684 -60.60 -38.20 -9.10
CA GLU A 684 -61.94 -38.27 -8.53
C GLU A 684 -62.93 -38.93 -9.50
N GLU A 685 -62.89 -38.56 -10.78
CA GLU A 685 -63.69 -39.20 -11.83
C GLU A 685 -63.33 -40.69 -11.99
N LYS A 686 -62.04 -41.07 -11.86
CA LYS A 686 -61.65 -42.50 -11.80
C LYS A 686 -62.19 -43.20 -10.56
N LEU A 687 -62.10 -42.60 -9.36
CA LEU A 687 -62.67 -43.17 -8.13
C LEU A 687 -64.18 -43.36 -8.23
N TRP A 688 -64.87 -42.44 -8.93
CA TRP A 688 -66.30 -42.53 -9.22
C TRP A 688 -66.64 -43.66 -10.20
N GLN A 689 -65.78 -43.91 -11.20
CA GLN A 689 -65.94 -44.99 -12.18
C GLN A 689 -65.56 -46.38 -11.62
N GLU A 690 -64.52 -46.48 -10.81
CA GLU A 690 -64.09 -47.75 -10.18
C GLU A 690 -65.00 -48.16 -9.01
N GLY A 691 -65.60 -47.18 -8.34
CA GLY A 691 -66.63 -47.34 -7.32
C GLY A 691 -66.07 -47.60 -5.92
N ILE A 692 -66.59 -46.84 -4.94
CA ILE A 692 -66.15 -46.82 -3.52
C ILE A 692 -65.96 -48.22 -2.91
N LEU A 693 -66.78 -49.20 -3.31
CA LEU A 693 -66.71 -50.60 -2.86
C LEU A 693 -65.35 -51.29 -3.12
N ARG A 694 -64.59 -50.90 -4.16
CA ARG A 694 -63.26 -51.46 -4.46
C ARG A 694 -62.17 -51.07 -3.46
N HIS A 695 -62.32 -49.95 -2.75
CA HIS A 695 -61.30 -49.41 -1.85
C HIS A 695 -61.52 -49.80 -0.38
N VAL A 696 -62.66 -50.42 -0.04
CA VAL A 696 -62.93 -50.94 1.31
C VAL A 696 -62.03 -52.16 1.58
N PRO A 697 -61.17 -52.19 2.62
CA PRO A 697 -60.08 -53.18 2.76
C PRO A 697 -60.46 -54.66 2.75
N VAL A 698 -61.72 -54.99 3.10
CA VAL A 698 -62.25 -56.37 3.10
C VAL A 698 -63.09 -56.65 1.85
N VAL A 699 -64.10 -55.82 1.58
CA VAL A 699 -65.04 -56.01 0.46
C VAL A 699 -64.35 -55.87 -0.90
N GLY A 700 -63.47 -54.87 -1.03
CA GLY A 700 -62.75 -54.60 -2.28
C GLY A 700 -61.85 -55.74 -2.74
N ARG A 701 -61.27 -56.52 -1.80
CA ARG A 701 -60.47 -57.71 -2.14
C ARG A 701 -61.30 -58.80 -2.81
N VAL A 702 -62.54 -59.01 -2.37
CA VAL A 702 -63.47 -59.96 -3.00
C VAL A 702 -63.93 -59.44 -4.36
N PHE A 703 -64.27 -58.15 -4.45
CA PHE A 703 -64.75 -57.54 -5.68
C PHE A 703 -63.68 -57.48 -6.78
N ASN A 704 -62.42 -57.22 -6.42
CA ASN A 704 -61.27 -57.25 -7.34
C ASN A 704 -60.88 -58.67 -7.78
N TRP A 705 -61.20 -59.71 -6.99
CA TRP A 705 -61.05 -61.11 -7.42
C TRP A 705 -62.13 -61.51 -8.42
N TRP A 706 -63.40 -61.12 -8.16
CA TRP A 706 -64.52 -61.44 -9.05
C TRP A 706 -64.54 -60.61 -10.34
N SER A 707 -64.01 -59.38 -10.30
CA SER A 707 -63.89 -58.50 -11.46
C SER A 707 -62.52 -57.79 -11.46
N PRO A 708 -61.49 -58.38 -12.11
CA PRO A 708 -60.19 -57.73 -12.24
C PRO A 708 -60.31 -56.35 -12.90
N PRO A 709 -59.58 -55.32 -12.43
CA PRO A 709 -59.55 -54.03 -13.11
C PRO A 709 -58.97 -54.20 -14.52
N PRO A 710 -59.42 -53.40 -15.52
CA PRO A 710 -58.85 -53.43 -16.86
C PRO A 710 -57.35 -53.10 -16.79
N LYS A 711 -56.52 -53.88 -17.48
CA LYS A 711 -55.11 -53.53 -17.64
C LYS A 711 -55.00 -52.25 -18.46
N GLU A 712 -54.09 -51.38 -18.01
CA GLU A 712 -53.73 -50.11 -18.65
C GLU A 712 -54.84 -49.04 -18.70
N THR A 713 -54.99 -48.32 -17.58
CA THR A 713 -54.93 -46.86 -17.70
C THR A 713 -53.66 -46.38 -17.00
N GLY A 714 -52.68 -45.93 -17.78
CA GLY A 714 -51.48 -45.32 -17.23
C GLY A 714 -51.79 -44.05 -16.42
N ILE A 715 -50.85 -43.60 -15.61
CA ILE A 715 -50.92 -42.26 -15.02
C ILE A 715 -50.79 -41.28 -16.18
N LYS A 716 -51.89 -40.58 -16.49
CA LYS A 716 -51.91 -39.58 -17.57
C LYS A 716 -51.09 -38.39 -17.12
N GLY A 717 -50.11 -37.99 -17.92
CA GLY A 717 -49.37 -36.76 -17.66
C GLY A 717 -50.13 -35.52 -18.14
N ARG A 718 -49.66 -34.37 -17.69
CA ARG A 718 -49.97 -33.07 -18.26
C ARG A 718 -48.66 -32.39 -18.67
N SER A 719 -48.69 -31.65 -19.77
CA SER A 719 -47.56 -30.87 -20.30
C SER A 719 -48.00 -29.42 -20.50
N LEU A 720 -47.28 -28.48 -19.89
CA LEU A 720 -47.51 -27.05 -20.05
C LEU A 720 -46.79 -26.55 -21.30
N ASN A 721 -47.51 -25.97 -22.26
CA ASN A 721 -46.90 -25.25 -23.38
C ASN A 721 -46.67 -23.79 -22.97
N LEU A 722 -45.42 -23.48 -22.59
CA LEU A 722 -44.99 -22.13 -22.17
C LEU A 722 -45.27 -21.04 -23.21
N THR A 723 -45.22 -21.37 -24.52
CA THR A 723 -45.45 -20.38 -25.60
C THR A 723 -46.93 -20.06 -25.84
N GLN A 724 -47.84 -20.85 -25.29
CA GLN A 724 -49.29 -20.71 -25.51
C GLN A 724 -50.08 -20.48 -24.21
N GLY A 725 -49.49 -20.72 -23.03
CA GLY A 725 -50.20 -20.61 -21.75
C GLY A 725 -51.31 -21.67 -21.60
N VAL A 726 -51.06 -22.88 -22.12
CA VAL A 726 -52.04 -23.97 -22.18
C VAL A 726 -51.48 -25.22 -21.51
N VAL A 727 -52.30 -25.88 -20.69
CA VAL A 727 -52.04 -27.23 -20.18
C VAL A 727 -52.65 -28.26 -21.13
N GLU A 728 -51.82 -29.20 -21.58
CA GLU A 728 -52.18 -30.25 -22.53
C GLU A 728 -52.04 -31.66 -21.93
N SER A 729 -52.78 -32.65 -22.45
CA SER A 729 -52.65 -34.05 -22.04
C SER A 729 -51.53 -34.76 -22.80
N THR A 730 -50.59 -35.42 -22.09
CA THR A 730 -49.45 -36.11 -22.71
C THR A 730 -49.82 -37.41 -23.44
N GLU A 731 -51.09 -37.84 -23.39
CA GLU A 731 -51.58 -39.06 -24.04
C GLU A 731 -51.20 -39.15 -25.53
N ASN A 732 -51.32 -38.05 -26.28
CA ASN A 732 -50.98 -38.04 -27.71
C ASN A 732 -49.49 -38.17 -27.96
N ILE A 733 -48.64 -37.56 -27.11
CA ILE A 733 -47.17 -37.67 -27.19
C ILE A 733 -46.77 -39.12 -26.95
N TYR A 734 -47.32 -39.76 -25.92
CA TYR A 734 -47.02 -41.15 -25.58
C TYR A 734 -47.49 -42.13 -26.68
N LYS A 735 -48.71 -41.95 -27.19
CA LYS A 735 -49.25 -42.76 -28.31
C LYS A 735 -48.43 -42.60 -29.59
N TYR A 736 -47.99 -41.37 -29.90
CA TYR A 736 -47.15 -41.08 -31.07
C TYR A 736 -45.78 -41.74 -30.97
N HIS A 737 -45.10 -41.62 -29.83
CA HIS A 737 -43.81 -42.31 -29.62
C HIS A 737 -43.94 -43.84 -29.64
N MET A 738 -45.00 -44.41 -29.03
CA MET A 738 -45.26 -45.85 -29.12
C MET A 738 -45.50 -46.34 -30.56
N GLN A 739 -46.17 -45.53 -31.41
CA GLN A 739 -46.39 -45.84 -32.82
C GLN A 739 -45.09 -45.77 -33.65
N ILE A 740 -44.20 -44.82 -33.35
CA ILE A 740 -42.85 -44.76 -33.94
C ILE A 740 -42.03 -46.00 -33.54
N SER A 741 -42.01 -46.37 -32.25
CA SER A 741 -41.29 -47.56 -31.76
C SER A 741 -41.81 -48.88 -32.36
N ALA A 742 -43.05 -48.93 -32.84
CA ALA A 742 -43.63 -50.12 -33.45
C ALA A 742 -43.35 -50.27 -34.96
N THR A 743 -42.87 -49.22 -35.66
CA THR A 743 -42.90 -49.16 -37.12
C THR A 743 -41.59 -48.69 -37.74
N HIS A 744 -40.58 -49.57 -37.81
CA HIS A 744 -39.25 -49.23 -38.33
C HIS A 744 -39.08 -49.62 -39.81
N ASN A 745 -39.65 -48.84 -40.75
CA ASN A 745 -39.17 -48.77 -42.14
C ASN A 745 -39.73 -47.57 -42.95
N GLN A 746 -38.82 -46.72 -43.41
CA GLN A 746 -38.95 -45.71 -44.48
C GLN A 746 -39.82 -44.45 -44.22
N LEU A 747 -39.58 -43.44 -45.05
CA LEU A 747 -39.74 -41.97 -44.85
C LEU A 747 -41.11 -41.42 -45.33
N PRO A 748 -41.57 -40.17 -44.99
CA PRO A 748 -40.76 -38.94 -44.84
C PRO A 748 -41.08 -37.97 -43.69
N ALA A 749 -40.22 -36.96 -43.53
CA ALA A 749 -40.35 -35.90 -42.55
C ALA A 749 -41.17 -34.69 -43.06
N ASN A 750 -42.43 -34.56 -42.61
CA ASN A 750 -43.08 -33.27 -42.30
C ASN A 750 -44.50 -33.48 -41.72
N LYS A 751 -44.60 -33.76 -40.42
CA LYS A 751 -45.82 -33.54 -39.60
C LYS A 751 -45.42 -33.18 -38.18
N SER A 752 -46.04 -32.14 -37.63
CA SER A 752 -46.10 -31.92 -36.18
C SER A 752 -46.94 -33.02 -35.50
N PRO A 753 -46.76 -33.27 -34.19
CA PRO A 753 -47.65 -34.17 -33.46
C PRO A 753 -49.10 -33.65 -33.50
N PRO A 754 -50.11 -34.55 -33.48
CA PRO A 754 -51.51 -34.16 -33.56
C PRO A 754 -51.93 -33.36 -32.31
N THR A 755 -52.51 -32.18 -32.53
CA THR A 755 -53.03 -31.31 -31.47
C THR A 755 -53.99 -32.08 -30.55
N PRO A 756 -53.85 -31.96 -29.23
CA PRO A 756 -54.69 -32.70 -28.28
C PRO A 756 -56.12 -32.13 -28.27
N MET A 757 -57.11 -33.02 -28.12
CA MET A 757 -58.53 -32.65 -28.10
C MET A 757 -58.97 -31.94 -26.80
N VAL A 758 -58.09 -31.83 -25.81
CA VAL A 758 -58.33 -31.13 -24.54
C VAL A 758 -57.14 -30.20 -24.30
N GLN A 759 -57.45 -28.91 -24.25
CA GLN A 759 -56.53 -27.81 -23.97
C GLN A 759 -57.18 -26.95 -22.89
N THR A 760 -56.54 -26.81 -21.73
CA THR A 760 -57.01 -25.94 -20.64
C THR A 760 -56.23 -24.62 -20.74
N PRO A 761 -56.84 -23.51 -21.21
CA PRO A 761 -56.18 -22.20 -21.29
C PRO A 761 -56.07 -21.57 -19.90
N LEU A 762 -54.92 -20.94 -19.61
CA LEU A 762 -54.63 -20.31 -18.32
C LEU A 762 -54.95 -18.79 -18.28
N ILE A 763 -55.49 -18.25 -19.38
CA ILE A 763 -55.67 -16.81 -19.62
C ILE A 763 -57.05 -16.58 -20.26
N ASP A 764 -57.80 -15.60 -19.74
CA ASP A 764 -59.08 -15.18 -20.31
C ASP A 764 -58.90 -14.46 -21.66
N PRO A 765 -59.87 -14.54 -22.60
CA PRO A 765 -59.70 -14.06 -23.97
C PRO A 765 -59.63 -12.53 -24.16
N ALA A 766 -59.61 -11.76 -23.07
CA ALA A 766 -59.48 -10.30 -23.07
C ALA A 766 -58.04 -9.80 -23.17
N ASP A 767 -57.09 -10.43 -22.46
CA ASP A 767 -55.70 -9.96 -22.37
C ASP A 767 -54.81 -10.64 -23.42
N LYS A 768 -54.73 -10.02 -24.61
CA LYS A 768 -53.85 -10.46 -25.70
C LYS A 768 -52.71 -9.48 -25.95
N VAL A 769 -51.58 -9.72 -25.29
CA VAL A 769 -50.25 -9.31 -25.78
C VAL A 769 -49.38 -10.58 -25.84
N PRO A 770 -49.00 -11.07 -27.03
CA PRO A 770 -48.13 -12.25 -27.13
C PRO A 770 -46.68 -11.86 -26.78
N PRO A 771 -45.92 -12.73 -26.08
CA PRO A 771 -44.48 -12.51 -25.89
C PRO A 771 -43.76 -12.63 -27.25
N VAL A 772 -43.03 -11.58 -27.63
CA VAL A 772 -42.22 -11.55 -28.84
C VAL A 772 -40.82 -12.07 -28.52
N PHE A 773 -40.47 -13.23 -29.05
CA PHE A 773 -39.13 -13.80 -28.93
C PHE A 773 -38.20 -13.23 -30.02
N PRO A 774 -36.96 -12.81 -29.70
CA PRO A 774 -35.99 -12.40 -30.70
C PRO A 774 -35.52 -13.61 -31.54
N THR A 775 -35.66 -13.53 -32.87
CA THR A 775 -35.26 -14.60 -33.79
C THR A 775 -33.78 -14.51 -34.14
N SER A 776 -32.99 -15.51 -33.73
CA SER A 776 -31.56 -15.61 -34.08
C SER A 776 -31.33 -16.02 -35.54
N SER A 777 -30.87 -15.06 -36.36
CA SER A 777 -30.65 -15.25 -37.79
C SER A 777 -29.31 -15.92 -38.09
N ASN A 778 -29.29 -17.25 -38.19
CA ASN A 778 -28.09 -18.01 -38.57
C ASN A 778 -28.00 -18.15 -40.10
N ASN A 779 -27.14 -17.35 -40.75
CA ASN A 779 -26.88 -17.42 -42.19
C ASN A 779 -25.79 -18.45 -42.52
N SER A 780 -26.15 -19.49 -43.29
CA SER A 780 -25.18 -20.38 -43.94
C SER A 780 -25.67 -20.75 -45.36
N PRO A 781 -24.99 -20.29 -46.43
CA PRO A 781 -25.51 -20.42 -47.80
C PRO A 781 -24.94 -21.63 -48.56
N THR A 782 -25.82 -22.50 -49.10
CA THR A 782 -25.43 -23.46 -50.14
C THR A 782 -26.54 -23.73 -51.16
N SER A 783 -26.55 -22.89 -52.20
CA SER A 783 -26.80 -23.23 -53.61
C SER A 783 -27.81 -24.34 -54.00
N GLN A 784 -28.82 -23.99 -54.79
CA GLN A 784 -29.09 -24.74 -56.03
C GLN A 784 -29.73 -23.90 -57.15
N LYS A 785 -29.53 -24.38 -58.39
CA LYS A 785 -30.08 -23.89 -59.67
C LYS A 785 -31.58 -24.29 -59.78
N SER A 786 -32.42 -23.81 -60.70
CA SER A 786 -32.29 -22.99 -61.93
C SER A 786 -33.56 -22.10 -62.10
N GLN A 787 -33.91 -21.40 -63.20
CA GLN A 787 -33.43 -21.35 -64.60
C GLN A 787 -33.87 -20.05 -65.32
N SER A 788 -33.39 -19.88 -66.57
CA SER A 788 -33.86 -18.96 -67.64
C SER A 788 -33.73 -17.44 -67.42
N GLY A 789 -33.18 -16.67 -68.36
CA GLY A 789 -32.53 -17.07 -69.62
C GLY A 789 -31.87 -15.89 -70.35
N ASP A 790 -31.00 -16.22 -71.32
CA ASP A 790 -30.39 -15.37 -72.37
C ASP A 790 -29.57 -14.12 -71.90
N GLU A 791 -28.56 -13.60 -72.61
CA GLU A 791 -27.96 -13.96 -73.91
C GLU A 791 -26.40 -13.81 -73.84
N ALA A 792 -25.68 -13.80 -74.97
CA ALA A 792 -24.23 -14.07 -75.02
C ALA A 792 -23.29 -12.84 -75.07
N SER A 793 -22.06 -12.96 -74.52
CA SER A 793 -20.84 -13.10 -75.37
C SER A 793 -19.47 -13.08 -74.65
N ASN A 794 -18.58 -13.95 -75.16
CA ASN A 794 -17.11 -13.90 -75.28
C ASN A 794 -16.13 -13.64 -74.09
N SER A 795 -15.22 -14.61 -73.99
CA SER A 795 -14.00 -14.80 -73.19
C SER A 795 -12.77 -14.08 -73.82
N PRO A 796 -11.49 -14.30 -73.39
CA PRO A 796 -10.91 -15.19 -72.35
C PRO A 796 -9.95 -14.43 -71.38
N THR A 797 -9.02 -14.97 -70.57
CA THR A 797 -8.25 -16.25 -70.39
C THR A 797 -7.73 -16.30 -68.90
N LYS A 798 -6.93 -17.22 -68.30
CA LYS A 798 -6.15 -18.44 -68.65
C LYS A 798 -5.84 -19.30 -67.37
N THR A 799 -5.31 -20.52 -67.58
CA THR A 799 -4.42 -21.41 -66.76
C THR A 799 -3.89 -21.01 -65.36
N ALA A 800 -3.57 -21.93 -64.41
CA ALA A 800 -3.83 -23.39 -64.27
C ALA A 800 -3.36 -24.01 -62.91
N THR A 801 -4.00 -25.12 -62.50
CA THR A 801 -3.61 -26.34 -61.71
C THR A 801 -2.20 -26.54 -61.10
N ALA A 802 -1.95 -27.36 -60.05
CA ALA A 802 -2.78 -28.09 -59.05
C ALA A 802 -1.91 -28.93 -58.05
N ALA A 803 -2.56 -29.56 -57.05
CA ALA A 803 -2.13 -30.69 -56.17
C ALA A 803 -1.05 -30.43 -55.08
N ALA A 804 -1.05 -30.95 -53.83
CA ALA A 804 -1.73 -32.08 -53.13
C ALA A 804 -1.01 -33.47 -53.28
N ALA A 805 -0.83 -34.34 -52.26
CA ALA A 805 -1.23 -34.37 -50.84
C ALA A 805 -0.41 -35.39 -49.98
N THR A 806 -0.81 -35.60 -48.70
CA THR A 806 -0.54 -36.74 -47.78
C THR A 806 0.86 -36.84 -47.11
N THR A 807 1.09 -37.37 -45.89
CA THR A 807 0.27 -37.71 -44.68
C THR A 807 1.21 -38.06 -43.48
N GLY A 808 0.77 -37.91 -42.22
CA GLY A 808 1.13 -38.85 -41.12
C GLY A 808 1.59 -38.31 -39.75
N ASN A 809 0.73 -38.47 -38.74
CA ASN A 809 0.90 -38.66 -37.27
C ASN A 809 2.20 -38.31 -36.47
N ALA A 810 1.92 -37.86 -35.22
CA ALA A 810 2.57 -38.18 -33.93
C ALA A 810 3.57 -37.19 -33.28
N ASP A 811 3.28 -36.92 -31.99
CA ASP A 811 4.05 -36.28 -30.91
C ASP A 811 5.16 -37.17 -30.32
N PRO A 812 6.00 -36.72 -29.35
CA PRO A 812 6.43 -35.34 -29.01
C PRO A 812 7.96 -35.21 -28.70
N GLY A 813 8.45 -33.98 -28.42
CA GLY A 813 9.45 -33.76 -27.35
C GLY A 813 10.82 -33.10 -27.64
N HIS A 814 11.30 -32.37 -26.61
CA HIS A 814 12.66 -31.89 -26.28
C HIS A 814 13.46 -30.87 -27.15
N ASN A 815 13.65 -29.69 -26.54
CA ASN A 815 14.92 -28.99 -26.26
C ASN A 815 16.12 -29.05 -27.22
N ARG A 816 16.63 -27.87 -27.63
CA ARG A 816 18.06 -27.53 -27.45
C ARG A 816 18.42 -26.03 -27.54
N ASN A 817 19.09 -25.55 -26.49
CA ASN A 817 20.21 -24.58 -26.41
C ASN A 817 20.46 -23.63 -27.61
N VAL A 818 20.31 -22.32 -27.44
CA VAL A 818 21.31 -21.36 -26.88
C VAL A 818 22.39 -20.91 -27.87
N SER A 819 22.64 -19.60 -27.90
CA SER A 819 23.92 -19.01 -28.29
C SER A 819 24.18 -17.79 -27.38
N GLN A 820 25.37 -17.72 -26.80
CA GLN A 820 25.77 -16.68 -25.85
C GLN A 820 26.58 -15.57 -26.56
N SER A 821 26.54 -14.36 -26.01
CA SER A 821 27.65 -13.40 -26.13
C SER A 821 27.77 -12.62 -24.82
N SER A 822 28.89 -12.78 -24.13
CA SER A 822 29.18 -12.15 -22.83
C SER A 822 30.13 -10.96 -22.97
N ALA A 823 29.92 -9.94 -22.13
CA ALA A 823 30.88 -8.86 -21.87
C ALA A 823 30.66 -8.35 -20.43
N ALA A 824 31.72 -7.91 -19.77
CA ALA A 824 31.68 -7.39 -18.40
C ALA A 824 32.02 -5.89 -18.37
N SER A 825 31.45 -5.19 -17.39
CA SER A 825 31.81 -3.82 -16.96
C SER A 825 31.53 -3.77 -15.46
N SER A 826 32.46 -3.46 -14.55
CA SER A 826 33.35 -2.29 -14.43
C SER A 826 32.61 -1.01 -14.05
N VAL A 827 33.15 -0.33 -13.02
CA VAL A 827 32.57 0.80 -12.28
C VAL A 827 32.25 1.98 -13.22
N PRO A 828 31.08 2.63 -13.11
CA PRO A 828 30.79 3.87 -13.82
C PRO A 828 31.53 5.06 -13.19
N GLU A 829 32.30 5.78 -14.00
CA GLU A 829 32.91 7.06 -13.63
C GLU A 829 31.89 8.21 -13.86
N LEU A 830 31.81 9.16 -12.93
CA LEU A 830 30.82 10.25 -12.99
C LEU A 830 31.14 11.26 -14.10
N VAL A 831 30.18 11.48 -15.01
CA VAL A 831 30.31 12.46 -16.10
C VAL A 831 29.93 13.86 -15.62
N ALA A 832 30.87 14.80 -15.69
CA ALA A 832 30.59 16.21 -15.44
C ALA A 832 29.76 16.83 -16.57
N ILE A 833 28.55 17.34 -16.25
CA ILE A 833 27.71 18.07 -17.21
C ILE A 833 28.23 19.51 -17.32
N ASN A 834 28.48 19.95 -18.56
CA ASN A 834 29.18 21.20 -18.84
C ASN A 834 28.20 22.32 -19.25
N ASN A 835 27.97 23.30 -18.35
CA ASN A 835 27.06 24.42 -18.58
C ASN A 835 27.67 25.51 -19.48
N SER A 836 27.25 25.62 -20.74
CA SER A 836 27.37 26.88 -21.50
C SER A 836 26.50 26.95 -22.76
N ALA A 837 25.45 27.77 -22.73
CA ALA A 837 24.85 28.36 -23.93
C ALA A 837 24.05 29.64 -23.58
N ILE A 838 24.64 30.83 -23.83
CA ILE A 838 24.00 32.06 -24.34
C ILE A 838 25.04 33.20 -24.41
N ASN A 839 25.19 33.73 -25.63
CA ASN A 839 25.89 34.94 -26.13
C ASN A 839 26.57 35.93 -25.17
N GLY A 840 27.80 36.36 -25.51
CA GLY A 840 28.49 37.46 -24.83
C GLY A 840 29.80 37.97 -25.47
N SER A 841 29.75 38.51 -26.69
CA SER A 841 30.73 39.43 -27.35
C SER A 841 32.26 39.22 -27.18
N GLU A 842 32.97 39.05 -28.30
CA GLU A 842 34.44 39.07 -28.35
C GLU A 842 35.04 40.40 -27.86
N THR A 843 36.18 40.36 -27.16
CA THR A 843 37.16 41.45 -27.15
C THR A 843 38.56 40.93 -26.85
N THR A 844 39.52 41.21 -27.72
CA THR A 844 40.88 40.66 -27.66
C THR A 844 41.83 41.58 -26.88
N VAL A 845 42.39 41.09 -25.76
CA VAL A 845 43.56 41.69 -25.11
C VAL A 845 44.56 40.61 -24.72
N THR A 846 45.76 40.69 -25.29
CA THR A 846 46.93 39.87 -24.94
C THR A 846 47.74 40.50 -23.82
N THR A 847 48.13 39.75 -22.78
CA THR A 847 49.40 39.99 -22.05
C THR A 847 49.89 38.78 -21.25
N THR A 848 51.04 38.24 -21.68
CA THR A 848 52.18 37.77 -20.87
C THR A 848 51.96 37.14 -19.49
N THR A 849 52.37 35.88 -19.37
CA THR A 849 52.81 35.25 -18.12
C THR A 849 54.12 35.85 -17.59
N THR A 850 54.25 35.94 -16.27
CA THR A 850 55.55 36.01 -15.57
C THR A 850 55.47 35.20 -14.27
N ASN A 851 56.35 34.22 -14.10
CA ASN A 851 56.68 33.67 -12.79
C ASN A 851 57.41 34.74 -11.96
N GLU A 852 57.26 34.75 -10.64
CA GLU A 852 58.30 34.18 -9.75
C GLU A 852 58.02 34.32 -8.24
N ASN A 853 58.49 33.31 -7.50
CA ASN A 853 59.14 33.37 -6.18
C ASN A 853 58.51 34.12 -4.98
N SER A 854 57.78 33.32 -4.20
CA SER A 854 58.23 32.88 -2.85
C SER A 854 57.97 33.72 -1.57
N LYS A 855 57.75 32.96 -0.48
CA LYS A 855 58.06 33.27 0.93
C LYS A 855 57.41 34.52 1.59
N SER A 856 56.32 34.26 2.29
CA SER A 856 56.28 34.45 3.76
C SER A 856 55.42 33.36 4.39
#